data_AF-A0A3C0KW48-F1
#
_entry.id   AF-A0A3C0KW48-F1
#
_cell.length_a   1.000
_cell.length_b   1.000
_cell.length_c   1.000
_cell.angle_alpha   90.00
_cell.angle_beta   90.00
_cell.angle_gamma   90.00
#
_symmetry.space_group_name_H-M   'P 1'
#
loop_
_entity.id
_entity.type
_entity.pdbx_description
1 polymer ?
#
loop_
_entity_poly.entity_id
_entity_poly.type
_entity_poly.pdbx_seq_one_letter_code
_entity_poly.pdbx_strand_id
1 'polypeptide(L)'
;METDFIRKRKPADYSRYRRWALALTALAGLLVILTGLMWGLATVFPQRFGSLFSGFTRAKNFVAFTILGTQPQFYYLDIEKNGKVYRLTPRDYFEVTYKDEFIITGVTSDDLRGKGMTVDVDGTGRRNDFRVLMKGVEFVDRVMKQGRRADTEPAGGVYRIHVRYLEREIGAIPLKVTIMPQDWLRYAQGSSSERQQIDYLKRAIATNPGDTGIRKVLAGIYYRLGMIREAVEEYQTILKLNPEDAGALKELARCYQSQKNYEQAIGVYRRLLIIQPNDQAVYASLGMTYAAMGAWSKAVAAYQQALQINPEDGSVHFKLGQVYEATNKRKEAIAEYQIALNKNPAADEIVLALANVNLKAGNQDEAIRWYKEVLKRQPRNATAYANLGLAYGNKGIPAQEMEQYRKALNLHPKDPVIQFNIAAALEKSGKTQQAATHYRKVLEINPDDADAAMRLADMEMKNKNYDQAIKFYEKALPKSKNKASVYANLGFAYGEIKVYKTSAEKYEKALKAGSRDPQIYYNLALTYTKLGKKKDATANFEKYAVTHPSESVLSSLAESYMREKRYDDAIRVSKKLLSSTKKKAAPYATMGRAYGAKGNVDKAIEMYRLSVRYDAEDDAVYSALGEAYEKKGMPQEALKAYQKAYELNPESTRAARRIPALKIKIMQDEHQADS
;
A
#
# COMPACT_ATOMS: atom_id res chain seq x y z
N MET A 1 68.98 -11.10 83.58
CA MET A 1 69.52 -10.91 84.94
C MET A 1 69.56 -9.42 85.18
N GLU A 2 68.82 -9.03 86.21
CA GLU A 2 68.57 -7.67 86.66
C GLU A 2 69.84 -6.94 87.15
N THR A 3 69.69 -5.62 87.29
CA THR A 3 70.40 -4.71 88.21
C THR A 3 71.84 -4.27 87.93
N ASP A 4 72.12 -3.05 88.45
CA ASP A 4 73.43 -2.41 88.70
C ASP A 4 74.21 -1.83 87.49
N PHE A 5 75.10 -0.82 87.59
CA PHE A 5 75.69 -0.06 88.70
C PHE A 5 76.28 1.27 88.14
N ILE A 6 76.42 2.25 89.03
CA ILE A 6 77.27 3.46 89.02
C ILE A 6 78.58 3.35 88.19
N ARG A 7 79.02 4.44 87.51
CA ARG A 7 80.38 5.03 87.68
C ARG A 7 80.77 6.27 86.84
N LYS A 8 81.46 7.15 87.57
CA LYS A 8 82.59 8.05 87.23
C LYS A 8 82.34 9.33 86.40
N ARG A 9 82.39 10.46 87.12
CA ARG A 9 82.52 11.84 86.62
C ARG A 9 83.94 12.13 86.11
N LYS A 10 84.03 12.64 84.87
CA LYS A 10 85.10 13.50 84.33
C LYS A 10 84.54 14.93 84.18
N PRO A 11 85.34 16.00 84.24
CA PRO A 11 84.84 17.36 84.13
C PRO A 11 84.28 17.64 82.72
N ALA A 12 83.10 18.27 82.65
CA ALA A 12 82.39 18.56 81.41
C ALA A 12 83.03 19.72 80.65
N ASP A 13 83.35 19.50 79.38
CA ASP A 13 83.87 20.50 78.44
C ASP A 13 82.76 21.49 78.04
N TYR A 14 82.69 22.62 78.76
CA TYR A 14 81.71 23.69 78.55
C TYR A 14 81.89 24.48 77.23
N SER A 15 82.91 24.18 76.41
CA SER A 15 83.21 24.93 75.18
C SER A 15 82.30 24.56 73.99
N ARG A 16 81.78 23.33 73.93
CA ARG A 16 80.88 22.88 72.84
C ARG A 16 79.44 23.39 73.01
N TYR A 17 78.90 23.38 74.23
CA TYR A 17 77.53 23.87 74.50
C TYR A 17 77.41 25.39 74.27
N ARG A 18 78.46 26.15 74.61
CA ARG A 18 78.49 27.60 74.40
C ARG A 18 78.50 27.98 72.92
N ARG A 19 79.16 27.19 72.05
CA ARG A 19 79.15 27.39 70.59
C ARG A 19 77.78 27.10 69.95
N TRP A 20 77.07 26.07 70.42
CA TRP A 20 75.71 25.78 69.95
C TRP A 20 74.67 26.80 70.47
N ALA A 21 74.79 27.25 71.73
CA ALA A 21 73.94 28.29 72.30
C ALA A 21 74.17 29.68 71.65
N LEU A 22 75.43 30.03 71.36
CA LEU A 22 75.78 31.25 70.60
C LEU A 22 75.33 31.17 69.15
N ALA A 23 75.42 30.00 68.51
CA ALA A 23 74.90 29.80 67.15
C ALA A 23 73.37 29.91 67.10
N LEU A 24 72.64 29.36 68.07
CA LEU A 24 71.18 29.44 68.18
C LEU A 24 70.69 30.85 68.50
N THR A 25 71.39 31.58 69.37
CA THR A 25 71.05 32.99 69.70
C THR A 25 71.41 33.94 68.54
N ALA A 26 72.50 33.70 67.81
CA ALA A 26 72.81 34.43 66.58
C ALA A 26 71.79 34.15 65.48
N LEU A 27 71.32 32.90 65.31
CA LEU A 27 70.26 32.54 64.37
C LEU A 27 68.92 33.19 64.74
N ALA A 28 68.56 33.21 66.03
CA ALA A 28 67.36 33.87 66.53
C ALA A 28 67.42 35.40 66.33
N GLY A 29 68.57 36.02 66.62
CA GLY A 29 68.80 37.44 66.39
C GLY A 29 68.74 37.83 64.91
N LEU A 30 69.32 37.00 64.02
CA LEU A 30 69.25 37.21 62.57
C LEU A 30 67.82 37.09 62.06
N LEU A 31 67.03 36.17 62.62
CA LEU A 31 65.60 36.00 62.30
C LEU A 31 64.77 37.23 62.71
N VAL A 32 65.06 37.84 63.86
CA VAL A 32 64.38 39.06 64.35
C VAL A 32 64.74 40.30 63.53
N ILE A 33 65.99 40.39 63.07
CA ILE A 33 66.42 41.50 62.19
C ILE A 33 65.80 41.34 60.80
N LEU A 34 65.74 40.12 60.26
CA LEU A 34 65.07 39.82 59.00
C LEU A 34 63.56 40.06 59.05
N THR A 35 62.89 39.77 60.18
CA THR A 35 61.47 40.09 60.36
C THR A 35 61.21 41.59 60.45
N GLY A 36 62.07 42.34 61.14
CA GLY A 36 61.97 43.80 61.23
C GLY A 36 62.18 44.50 59.89
N LEU A 37 63.20 44.09 59.12
CA LEU A 37 63.47 44.61 57.77
C LEU A 37 62.33 44.29 56.78
N MET A 38 61.76 43.10 56.88
CA MET A 38 60.60 42.69 56.09
C MET A 38 59.33 43.47 56.43
N TRP A 39 59.12 43.81 57.70
CA TRP A 39 57.96 44.60 58.12
C TRP A 39 58.06 46.06 57.67
N GLY A 40 59.28 46.64 57.72
CA GLY A 40 59.55 47.97 57.16
C GLY A 40 59.31 48.04 55.65
N LEU A 41 59.82 47.09 54.87
CA LEU A 41 59.63 47.08 53.42
C LEU A 41 58.17 46.80 52.98
N ALA A 42 57.41 46.04 53.77
CA ALA A 42 55.99 45.76 53.52
C ALA A 42 55.09 47.01 53.64
N THR A 43 55.51 48.03 54.41
CA THR A 43 54.78 49.30 54.53
C THR A 43 55.01 50.24 53.34
N VAL A 44 56.15 50.12 52.65
CA VAL A 44 56.55 51.03 51.56
C VAL A 44 56.13 50.52 50.17
N PHE A 45 56.03 49.21 49.97
CA PHE A 45 55.68 48.60 48.67
C PHE A 45 54.57 47.54 48.75
N PRO A 46 53.33 47.90 49.10
CA PRO A 46 52.27 46.94 49.46
C PRO A 46 51.86 45.96 48.35
N GLN A 47 51.88 46.39 47.07
CA GLN A 47 51.48 45.52 45.94
C GLN A 47 52.54 44.49 45.54
N ARG A 48 53.83 44.68 45.88
CA ARG A 48 54.93 43.75 45.57
C ARG A 48 55.30 42.82 46.73
N PHE A 49 54.70 43.00 47.91
CA PHE A 49 55.08 42.28 49.13
C PHE A 49 54.24 41.02 49.44
N GLY A 50 53.11 40.80 48.76
CA GLY A 50 52.28 39.61 48.99
C GLY A 50 53.00 38.28 48.74
N SER A 51 53.97 38.24 47.82
CA SER A 51 54.79 37.06 47.53
C SER A 51 55.92 36.83 48.56
N LEU A 52 56.47 37.90 49.13
CA LEU A 52 57.50 37.84 50.17
C LEU A 52 56.91 37.46 51.53
N PHE A 53 55.75 38.02 51.89
CA PHE A 53 55.03 37.66 53.12
C PHE A 53 54.51 36.22 53.06
N SER A 54 54.04 35.75 51.90
CA SER A 54 53.67 34.34 51.71
C SER A 54 54.90 33.42 51.78
N GLY A 55 56.05 33.83 51.24
CA GLY A 55 57.32 33.10 51.39
C GLY A 55 57.79 33.01 52.85
N PHE A 56 57.69 34.09 53.61
CA PHE A 56 58.05 34.12 55.04
C PHE A 56 57.06 33.34 55.91
N THR A 57 55.76 33.46 55.65
CA THR A 57 54.72 32.68 56.33
C THR A 57 54.90 31.18 56.05
N ARG A 58 55.23 30.81 54.80
CA ARG A 58 55.57 29.43 54.42
C ARG A 58 56.86 28.95 55.08
N ALA A 59 57.89 29.77 55.21
CA ALA A 59 59.12 29.40 55.92
C ALA A 59 58.87 29.20 57.43
N LYS A 60 58.08 30.07 58.06
CA LYS A 60 57.62 29.92 59.45
C LYS A 60 56.83 28.62 59.62
N ASN A 61 55.86 28.38 58.74
CA ASN A 61 55.02 27.20 58.78
C ASN A 61 55.80 25.93 58.43
N PHE A 62 56.81 25.99 57.56
CA PHE A 62 57.73 24.88 57.26
C PHE A 62 58.49 24.42 58.51
N VAL A 63 59.00 25.38 59.31
CA VAL A 63 59.70 25.09 60.57
C VAL A 63 58.71 24.51 61.59
N ALA A 64 57.52 25.13 61.73
CA ALA A 64 56.47 24.64 62.63
C ALA A 64 56.04 23.21 62.26
N PHE A 65 55.78 22.96 60.98
CA PHE A 65 55.49 21.65 60.40
C PHE A 65 56.58 20.61 60.70
N THR A 66 57.85 20.95 60.42
CA THR A 66 58.99 20.02 60.55
C THR A 66 59.27 19.64 62.00
N ILE A 67 58.96 20.53 62.96
CA ILE A 67 59.21 20.33 64.40
C ILE A 67 57.99 19.73 65.11
N LEU A 68 56.78 20.19 64.81
CA LEU A 68 55.54 19.82 65.51
C LEU A 68 54.79 18.65 64.85
N GLY A 69 55.20 18.21 63.66
CA GLY A 69 54.59 17.09 62.95
C GLY A 69 53.14 17.35 62.51
N THR A 70 52.73 18.61 62.38
CA THR A 70 51.40 19.00 61.87
C THR A 70 51.28 18.69 60.36
N GLN A 71 50.10 18.82 59.76
CA GLN A 71 49.99 18.70 58.29
C GLN A 71 50.43 20.01 57.60
N PRO A 72 51.12 19.96 56.45
CA PRO A 72 51.48 21.17 55.71
C PRO A 72 50.24 21.79 55.06
N GLN A 73 50.14 23.12 55.10
CA GLN A 73 49.06 23.85 54.42
C GLN A 73 49.30 23.89 52.91
N PHE A 74 48.25 23.62 52.14
CA PHE A 74 48.22 23.78 50.69
C PHE A 74 47.76 25.20 50.32
N TYR A 75 48.47 25.87 49.39
CA TYR A 75 48.14 27.22 48.94
C TYR A 75 47.57 27.25 47.52
N TYR A 76 48.30 26.69 46.54
CA TYR A 76 47.88 26.68 45.14
C TYR A 76 48.61 25.62 44.33
N LEU A 77 48.01 25.30 43.18
CA LEU A 77 48.50 24.40 42.14
C LEU A 77 48.83 25.20 40.88
N ASP A 78 49.97 24.93 40.26
CA ASP A 78 50.29 25.42 38.91
C ASP A 78 49.95 24.31 37.90
N ILE A 79 49.05 24.62 36.96
CA ILE A 79 48.63 23.74 35.87
C ILE A 79 48.95 24.41 34.53
N GLU A 80 49.61 23.70 33.63
CA GLU A 80 49.73 24.11 32.24
C GLU A 80 48.62 23.46 31.42
N LYS A 81 47.80 24.26 30.74
CA LYS A 81 46.69 23.81 29.87
C LYS A 81 46.88 24.43 28.50
N ASN A 82 47.01 23.58 27.47
CA ASN A 82 47.26 23.99 26.08
C ASN A 82 48.41 25.03 25.93
N GLY A 83 49.50 24.86 26.69
CA GLY A 83 50.66 25.78 26.68
C GLY A 83 50.51 27.06 27.52
N LYS A 84 49.38 27.27 28.21
CA LYS A 84 49.17 28.41 29.11
C LYS A 84 49.17 27.95 30.57
N VAL A 85 49.88 28.67 31.44
CA VAL A 85 49.97 28.37 32.87
C VAL A 85 48.83 29.03 33.65
N TYR A 86 48.20 28.25 34.51
CA TYR A 86 47.11 28.63 35.42
C TYR A 86 47.52 28.34 36.85
N ARG A 87 47.24 29.28 37.75
CA ARG A 87 47.46 29.12 39.19
C ARG A 87 46.12 29.03 39.90
N LEU A 88 45.87 27.90 40.54
CA LEU A 88 44.57 27.58 41.14
C LEU A 88 44.71 27.36 42.64
N THR A 89 43.89 28.05 43.43
CA THR A 89 43.76 27.89 44.88
C THR A 89 42.65 26.89 45.22
N PRO A 90 42.51 26.45 46.48
CA PRO A 90 41.40 25.60 46.91
C PRO A 90 39.98 26.18 46.67
N ARG A 91 39.88 27.48 46.37
CA ARG A 91 38.60 28.16 46.09
C ARG A 91 38.26 28.22 44.59
N ASP A 92 39.23 27.91 43.74
CA ASP A 92 39.06 27.95 42.29
C ASP A 92 38.56 26.59 41.77
N TYR A 93 38.09 26.56 40.52
CA TYR A 93 37.83 25.33 39.79
C TYR A 93 38.63 25.29 38.49
N PHE A 94 38.98 24.09 38.04
CA PHE A 94 39.69 23.87 36.79
C PHE A 94 38.74 23.33 35.73
N GLU A 95 38.50 24.08 34.65
CA GLU A 95 37.61 23.65 33.58
C GLU A 95 38.37 22.93 32.46
N VAL A 96 37.83 21.79 32.00
CA VAL A 96 38.43 20.95 30.96
C VAL A 96 37.36 20.55 29.92
N THR A 97 37.69 20.72 28.65
CA THR A 97 36.92 20.27 27.48
C THR A 97 37.66 19.14 26.76
N TYR A 98 37.02 18.48 25.80
CA TYR A 98 37.64 17.37 25.08
C TYR A 98 38.90 17.74 24.27
N LYS A 99 39.03 19.02 23.87
CA LYS A 99 40.17 19.53 23.09
C LYS A 99 41.38 19.87 23.96
N ASP A 100 41.19 19.92 25.27
CA ASP A 100 42.21 20.40 26.18
C ASP A 100 43.19 19.29 26.54
N GLU A 101 44.47 19.65 26.60
CA GLU A 101 45.51 18.84 27.23
C GLU A 101 46.12 19.66 28.37
N PHE A 102 46.38 19.01 29.50
CA PHE A 102 46.92 19.70 30.67
C PHE A 102 47.91 18.85 31.48
N ILE A 103 48.83 19.53 32.15
CA ILE A 103 49.83 18.93 33.04
C ILE A 103 49.85 19.73 34.33
N ILE A 104 49.89 19.03 35.46
CA ILE A 104 50.11 19.65 36.77
C ILE A 104 51.62 19.82 36.97
N THR A 105 52.10 21.06 36.92
CA THR A 105 53.53 21.37 36.84
C THR A 105 54.15 21.71 38.21
N GLY A 106 53.35 22.22 39.15
CA GLY A 106 53.81 22.61 40.47
C GLY A 106 52.73 22.53 41.57
N VAL A 107 53.15 22.17 42.78
CA VAL A 107 52.33 22.24 44.01
C VAL A 107 53.01 23.18 44.98
N THR A 108 52.29 24.17 45.47
CA THR A 108 52.80 25.10 46.48
C THR A 108 52.15 24.85 47.84
N SER A 109 52.97 24.40 48.79
CA SER A 109 52.59 24.12 50.18
C SER A 109 53.63 24.69 51.17
N ASP A 110 53.42 24.45 52.46
CA ASP A 110 54.40 24.71 53.51
C ASP A 110 55.67 23.84 53.40
N ASP A 111 55.65 22.69 52.68
CA ASP A 111 56.87 21.89 52.48
C ASP A 111 57.77 22.49 51.38
N LEU A 112 58.81 23.20 51.80
CA LEU A 112 59.78 23.83 50.88
C LEU A 112 60.71 22.81 50.19
N ARG A 113 60.74 21.54 50.64
CA ARG A 113 61.57 20.49 50.04
C ARG A 113 60.87 19.81 48.86
N GLY A 114 59.54 19.90 48.78
CA GLY A 114 58.71 19.21 47.79
C GLY A 114 58.80 17.68 47.87
N LYS A 115 59.29 17.11 48.99
CA LYS A 115 59.51 15.67 49.14
C LYS A 115 58.30 15.05 49.82
N GLY A 116 57.54 14.24 49.08
CA GLY A 116 56.34 13.55 49.59
C GLY A 116 55.02 14.23 49.20
N MET A 117 55.05 15.24 48.35
CA MET A 117 53.86 15.79 47.68
C MET A 117 53.47 14.87 46.53
N THR A 118 52.21 14.43 46.50
CA THR A 118 51.61 13.77 45.35
C THR A 118 50.32 14.48 44.97
N VAL A 119 49.96 14.36 43.69
CA VAL A 119 48.69 14.85 43.18
C VAL A 119 47.94 13.67 42.61
N ASP A 120 46.67 13.52 42.95
CA ASP A 120 45.80 12.45 42.45
C ASP A 120 44.59 13.09 41.82
N VAL A 121 44.37 12.86 40.52
CA VAL A 121 43.22 13.39 39.80
C VAL A 121 42.18 12.30 39.68
N ASP A 122 40.96 12.58 40.16
CA ASP A 122 39.90 11.58 40.19
C ASP A 122 39.70 10.88 38.83
N GLY A 123 39.75 9.55 38.89
CA GLY A 123 39.48 8.66 37.76
C GLY A 123 40.68 8.34 36.85
N THR A 124 41.87 8.94 37.04
CA THR A 124 43.08 8.53 36.30
C THR A 124 43.56 7.13 36.71
N GLY A 125 43.23 6.70 37.94
CA GLY A 125 43.64 5.40 38.50
C GLY A 125 45.13 5.34 38.88
N ARG A 126 45.85 6.47 38.81
CA ARG A 126 47.26 6.56 39.18
C ARG A 126 47.38 6.95 40.65
N ARG A 127 48.49 6.58 41.28
CA ARG A 127 48.80 7.03 42.66
C ARG A 127 49.38 8.45 42.71
N ASN A 128 49.87 8.94 41.57
CA ASN A 128 50.43 10.27 41.42
C ASN A 128 50.37 10.73 39.95
N ASP A 129 49.61 11.78 39.67
CA ASP A 129 49.45 12.46 38.38
C ASP A 129 50.33 13.73 38.27
N PHE A 130 51.22 13.98 39.23
CA PHE A 130 52.14 15.10 39.17
C PHE A 130 53.08 14.98 37.95
N ARG A 131 53.13 16.03 37.12
CA ARG A 131 53.89 16.08 35.85
C ARG A 131 53.48 15.04 34.80
N VAL A 132 52.25 14.54 34.88
CA VAL A 132 51.69 13.62 33.86
C VAL A 132 50.81 14.41 32.90
N LEU A 133 51.00 14.20 31.59
CA LEU A 133 50.12 14.74 30.55
C LEU A 133 48.76 14.05 30.61
N MET A 134 47.73 14.87 30.77
CA MET A 134 46.35 14.46 30.84
C MET A 134 45.57 15.03 29.65
N LYS A 135 44.75 14.17 29.03
CA LYS A 135 43.93 14.56 27.88
C LYS A 135 42.49 14.74 28.32
N GLY A 136 41.92 15.92 28.07
CA GLY A 136 40.55 16.25 28.40
C GLY A 136 39.52 15.29 27.81
N VAL A 137 39.80 14.72 26.63
CA VAL A 137 38.96 13.68 26.01
C VAL A 137 38.76 12.45 26.91
N GLU A 138 39.74 12.07 27.73
CA GLU A 138 39.62 10.92 28.65
C GLU A 138 38.64 11.21 29.79
N PHE A 139 38.61 12.45 30.27
CA PHE A 139 37.68 12.90 31.30
C PHE A 139 36.27 13.03 30.74
N VAL A 140 36.12 13.63 29.56
CA VAL A 140 34.85 13.70 28.83
C VAL A 140 34.31 12.30 28.58
N ASP A 141 35.16 11.36 28.12
CA ASP A 141 34.74 9.98 27.88
C ASP A 141 34.29 9.27 29.14
N ARG A 142 34.91 9.59 30.28
CA ARG A 142 34.51 9.04 31.58
C ARG A 142 33.16 9.57 32.04
N VAL A 143 32.93 10.89 31.95
CA VAL A 143 31.63 11.50 32.27
C VAL A 143 30.52 10.88 31.41
N MET A 144 30.78 10.75 30.12
CA MET A 144 29.81 10.22 29.15
C MET A 144 29.52 8.72 29.39
N LYS A 145 30.51 7.93 29.84
CA LYS A 145 30.32 6.53 30.24
C LYS A 145 29.61 6.41 31.60
N GLN A 146 29.88 7.28 32.55
CA GLN A 146 29.28 7.28 33.89
C GLN A 146 27.81 7.73 33.89
N GLY A 147 27.46 8.70 33.03
CA GLY A 147 26.07 9.11 32.77
C GLY A 147 25.15 8.00 32.23
N ARG A 148 25.68 6.79 31.95
CA ARG A 148 24.88 5.58 31.69
C ARG A 148 24.28 4.94 32.95
N ARG A 149 24.70 5.36 34.15
CA ARG A 149 24.29 4.75 35.44
C ARG A 149 23.49 5.68 36.36
N ALA A 150 23.38 6.97 36.08
CA ALA A 150 22.71 7.92 36.98
C ALA A 150 21.84 8.92 36.20
N ASP A 151 20.51 8.78 36.32
CA ASP A 151 19.51 9.75 35.82
C ASP A 151 19.38 10.99 36.75
N THR A 152 20.36 11.25 37.60
CA THR A 152 20.32 12.32 38.60
C THR A 152 21.68 13.02 38.70
N GLU A 153 21.94 13.94 37.79
CA GLU A 153 22.64 15.22 38.02
C GLU A 153 22.92 15.93 36.67
N PRO A 154 22.91 17.28 36.62
CA PRO A 154 23.13 18.02 35.38
C PRO A 154 24.58 17.85 34.88
N ALA A 155 24.74 17.94 33.56
CA ALA A 155 25.97 17.69 32.82
C ALA A 155 27.26 18.26 33.47
N GLY A 156 28.15 17.35 33.89
CA GLY A 156 29.50 17.63 34.35
C GLY A 156 29.80 16.96 35.68
N GLY A 157 30.32 15.73 35.65
CA GLY A 157 30.84 15.11 36.88
C GLY A 157 31.91 16.00 37.49
N VAL A 158 31.71 16.44 38.74
CA VAL A 158 32.71 17.23 39.46
C VAL A 158 33.80 16.27 39.93
N TYR A 159 34.87 16.16 39.16
CA TYR A 159 36.10 15.50 39.60
C TYR A 159 36.83 16.42 40.57
N ARG A 160 37.78 15.89 41.33
CA ARG A 160 38.70 16.69 42.14
C ARG A 160 40.14 16.33 41.83
N ILE A 161 40.98 17.36 41.91
CA ILE A 161 42.44 17.24 41.93
C ILE A 161 42.84 17.26 43.40
N HIS A 162 43.19 16.10 43.95
CA HIS A 162 43.59 15.94 45.34
C HIS A 162 45.08 16.18 45.49
N VAL A 163 45.45 17.05 46.41
CA VAL A 163 46.84 17.29 46.79
C VAL A 163 47.10 16.58 48.10
N ARG A 164 48.07 15.66 48.12
CA ARG A 164 48.39 14.83 49.28
C ARG A 164 49.83 15.02 49.74
N TYR A 165 50.03 14.92 51.04
CA TYR A 165 51.34 14.82 51.69
C TYR A 165 51.45 13.50 52.43
N LEU A 166 52.46 12.67 52.09
CA LEU A 166 52.67 11.35 52.70
C LEU A 166 51.35 10.55 52.81
N GLU A 167 50.63 10.47 51.69
CA GLU A 167 49.34 9.80 51.52
C GLU A 167 48.12 10.45 52.19
N ARG A 168 48.29 11.55 52.95
CA ARG A 168 47.16 12.29 53.54
C ARG A 168 46.76 13.50 52.70
N GLU A 169 45.47 13.69 52.46
CA GLU A 169 44.95 14.84 51.72
C GLU A 169 45.12 16.14 52.52
N ILE A 170 45.66 17.18 51.87
CA ILE A 170 45.90 18.51 52.43
C ILE A 170 45.13 19.61 51.69
N GLY A 171 44.48 19.28 50.58
CA GLY A 171 43.61 20.15 49.82
C GLY A 171 43.13 19.51 48.53
N ALA A 172 42.05 20.03 47.98
CA ALA A 172 41.48 19.57 46.72
C ALA A 172 40.99 20.75 45.88
N ILE A 173 41.14 20.65 44.56
CA ILE A 173 40.62 21.63 43.60
C ILE A 173 39.55 20.95 42.74
N PRO A 174 38.32 21.46 42.67
CA PRO A 174 37.30 20.97 41.76
C PRO A 174 37.75 21.03 40.30
N LEU A 175 37.59 19.93 39.57
CA LEU A 175 37.79 19.83 38.13
C LEU A 175 36.42 19.67 37.46
N LYS A 176 36.03 20.69 36.70
CA LYS A 176 34.77 20.76 35.97
C LYS A 176 35.00 20.30 34.53
N VAL A 177 34.38 19.18 34.15
CA VAL A 177 34.39 18.70 32.77
C VAL A 177 33.20 19.28 32.03
N THR A 178 33.46 20.03 30.97
CA THR A 178 32.43 20.66 30.14
C THR A 178 32.20 19.83 28.88
N ILE A 179 30.98 19.32 28.73
CA ILE A 179 30.55 18.52 27.57
C ILE A 179 30.03 19.45 26.47
N MET A 180 30.61 19.35 25.27
CA MET A 180 30.24 20.19 24.12
C MET A 180 29.25 19.45 23.18
N PRO A 181 28.47 20.16 22.35
CA PRO A 181 27.60 19.52 21.34
C PRO A 181 28.34 18.54 20.42
N GLN A 182 29.61 18.85 20.10
CA GLN A 182 30.49 18.03 19.27
C GLN A 182 30.85 16.69 19.94
N ASP A 183 30.87 16.64 21.28
CA ASP A 183 31.11 15.41 22.03
C ASP A 183 29.94 14.44 21.86
N TRP A 184 28.71 14.94 21.99
CA TRP A 184 27.50 14.15 21.74
C TRP A 184 27.46 13.62 20.30
N LEU A 185 27.85 14.42 19.31
CA LEU A 185 27.91 13.98 17.91
C LEU A 185 28.96 12.87 17.71
N ARG A 186 30.16 12.99 18.30
CA ARG A 186 31.20 11.95 18.25
C ARG A 186 30.70 10.64 18.86
N TYR A 187 29.99 10.72 20.00
CA TYR A 187 29.40 9.56 20.66
C TYR A 187 28.25 8.93 19.86
N ALA A 188 27.45 9.74 19.18
CA ALA A 188 26.44 9.24 18.25
C ALA A 188 27.11 8.45 17.11
N GLN A 189 28.17 8.99 16.49
CA GLN A 189 28.88 8.29 15.40
C GLN A 189 29.57 7.00 15.85
N GLY A 190 30.11 6.97 17.08
CA GLY A 190 30.79 5.80 17.64
C GLY A 190 29.87 4.73 18.25
N SER A 191 28.57 5.00 18.40
CA SER A 191 27.64 4.04 18.98
C SER A 191 27.10 3.09 17.92
N SER A 192 27.06 1.79 18.22
CA SER A 192 26.38 0.79 17.37
C SER A 192 24.87 0.72 17.59
N SER A 193 24.36 1.35 18.65
CA SER A 193 22.94 1.31 19.01
C SER A 193 22.21 2.57 18.53
N GLU A 194 21.33 2.42 17.55
CA GLU A 194 20.55 3.53 16.96
C GLU A 194 19.74 4.31 17.99
N ARG A 195 19.20 3.64 19.02
CA ARG A 195 18.51 4.30 20.14
C ARG A 195 19.43 5.25 20.92
N GLN A 196 20.67 4.85 21.15
CA GLN A 196 21.65 5.70 21.84
C GLN A 196 22.12 6.84 20.94
N GLN A 197 22.29 6.57 19.63
CA GLN A 197 22.61 7.61 18.66
C GLN A 197 21.56 8.73 18.69
N ILE A 198 20.28 8.38 18.69
CA ILE A 198 19.16 9.33 18.78
C ILE A 198 19.23 10.15 20.07
N ASP A 199 19.45 9.51 21.23
CA ASP A 199 19.53 10.22 22.52
C ASP A 199 20.68 11.25 22.52
N TYR A 200 21.86 10.85 22.06
CA TYR A 200 23.00 11.75 21.97
C TYR A 200 22.75 12.91 21.01
N LEU A 201 22.18 12.65 19.83
CA LEU A 201 21.84 13.71 18.88
C LEU A 201 20.80 14.69 19.44
N LYS A 202 19.79 14.20 20.20
CA LYS A 202 18.84 15.08 20.90
C LYS A 202 19.51 15.98 21.93
N ARG A 203 20.45 15.46 22.72
CA ARG A 203 21.23 16.26 23.68
C ARG A 203 22.12 17.28 22.97
N ALA A 204 22.71 16.90 21.84
CA ALA A 204 23.48 17.82 21.00
C ALA A 204 22.60 18.97 20.47
N ILE A 205 21.38 18.67 20.02
CA ILE A 205 20.41 19.68 19.56
C ILE A 205 19.92 20.57 20.72
N ALA A 206 19.71 20.01 21.92
CA ALA A 206 19.28 20.79 23.08
C ALA A 206 20.30 21.86 23.49
N THR A 207 21.59 21.59 23.27
CA THR A 207 22.68 22.54 23.55
C THR A 207 22.92 23.55 22.42
N ASN A 208 22.55 23.21 21.18
CA ASN A 208 22.54 24.14 20.05
C ASN A 208 21.32 23.91 19.13
N PRO A 209 20.15 24.52 19.45
CA PRO A 209 18.90 24.25 18.71
C PRO A 209 18.92 24.67 17.23
N GLY A 210 19.82 25.59 16.86
CA GLY A 210 19.98 26.11 15.50
C GLY A 210 20.87 25.26 14.58
N ASP A 211 21.51 24.21 15.09
CA ASP A 211 22.39 23.36 14.28
C ASP A 211 21.57 22.46 13.34
N THR A 212 21.41 22.92 12.10
CA THR A 212 20.69 22.17 11.06
C THR A 212 21.44 20.91 10.62
N GLY A 213 22.77 20.86 10.77
CA GLY A 213 23.59 19.71 10.41
C GLY A 213 23.28 18.51 11.29
N ILE A 214 23.27 18.71 12.61
CA ILE A 214 22.94 17.64 13.57
C ILE A 214 21.49 17.19 13.40
N ARG A 215 20.55 18.13 13.17
CA ARG A 215 19.14 17.80 12.89
C ARG A 215 18.98 16.94 11.64
N LYS A 216 19.74 17.20 10.58
CA LYS A 216 19.71 16.36 9.36
C LYS A 216 20.15 14.93 9.65
N VAL A 217 21.20 14.76 10.45
CA VAL A 217 21.66 13.42 10.86
C VAL A 217 20.57 12.70 11.65
N LEU A 218 19.94 13.39 12.63
CA LEU A 218 18.85 12.82 13.41
C LEU A 218 17.64 12.44 12.54
N ALA A 219 17.20 13.35 11.65
CA ALA A 219 16.09 13.12 10.73
C ALA A 219 16.35 11.94 9.79
N GLY A 220 17.58 11.80 9.29
CA GLY A 220 17.99 10.67 8.46
C GLY A 220 17.95 9.33 9.20
N ILE A 221 18.33 9.30 10.49
CA ILE A 221 18.19 8.11 11.33
C ILE A 221 16.71 7.77 11.54
N TYR A 222 15.88 8.77 11.86
CA TYR A 222 14.43 8.56 12.00
C TYR A 222 13.81 7.98 10.74
N TYR A 223 14.16 8.51 9.57
CA TYR A 223 13.68 7.98 8.29
C TYR A 223 14.08 6.51 8.10
N ARG A 224 15.33 6.15 8.36
CA ARG A 224 15.85 4.78 8.22
C ARG A 224 15.13 3.78 9.15
N LEU A 225 14.78 4.24 10.35
CA LEU A 225 14.05 3.45 11.35
C LEU A 225 12.54 3.34 11.06
N GLY A 226 12.04 3.99 10.00
CA GLY A 226 10.59 4.05 9.73
C GLY A 226 9.83 5.01 10.65
N MET A 227 10.53 5.80 11.47
CA MET A 227 9.97 6.86 12.31
C MET A 227 9.72 8.13 11.46
N ILE A 228 8.86 7.99 10.45
CA ILE A 228 8.73 9.00 9.40
C ILE A 228 8.13 10.31 9.94
N ARG A 229 7.28 10.26 10.97
CA ARG A 229 6.66 11.48 11.54
C ARG A 229 7.73 12.37 12.19
N GLU A 230 8.59 11.77 12.99
CA GLU A 230 9.70 12.43 13.66
C GLU A 230 10.72 12.97 12.65
N ALA A 231 10.98 12.24 11.56
CA ALA A 231 11.81 12.73 10.47
C ALA A 231 11.20 13.98 9.81
N VAL A 232 9.87 13.99 9.55
CA VAL A 232 9.17 15.15 8.98
C VAL A 232 9.27 16.36 9.91
N GLU A 233 9.07 16.19 11.22
CA GLU A 233 9.15 17.28 12.21
C GLU A 233 10.55 17.92 12.23
N GLU A 234 11.60 17.10 12.21
CA GLU A 234 12.98 17.61 12.17
C GLU A 234 13.28 18.32 10.84
N TYR A 235 12.88 17.76 9.69
CA TYR A 235 13.06 18.44 8.40
C TYR A 235 12.26 19.73 8.27
N GLN A 236 11.04 19.79 8.81
CA GLN A 236 10.29 21.04 8.88
C GLN A 236 10.97 22.07 9.77
N THR A 237 11.55 21.64 10.89
CA THR A 237 12.32 22.52 11.79
C THR A 237 13.57 23.05 11.09
N ILE A 238 14.30 22.21 10.35
CA ILE A 238 15.42 22.64 9.51
C ILE A 238 14.96 23.70 8.51
N LEU A 239 13.81 23.52 7.85
CA LEU A 239 13.29 24.47 6.86
C LEU A 239 12.70 25.76 7.47
N LYS A 240 12.37 25.77 8.76
CA LYS A 240 12.07 27.02 9.48
C LYS A 240 13.33 27.84 9.74
N LEU A 241 14.46 27.16 10.01
CA LEU A 241 15.76 27.80 10.24
C LEU A 241 16.45 28.21 8.94
N ASN A 242 16.38 27.35 7.92
CA ASN A 242 16.93 27.56 6.59
C ASN A 242 15.89 27.18 5.51
N PRO A 243 15.07 28.14 5.06
CA PRO A 243 14.00 27.90 4.10
C PRO A 243 14.45 27.33 2.75
N GLU A 244 15.68 27.58 2.31
CA GLU A 244 16.16 27.20 0.97
C GLU A 244 17.07 25.97 0.99
N ASP A 245 17.08 25.21 2.10
CA ASP A 245 17.87 24.00 2.23
C ASP A 245 17.38 22.88 1.28
N ALA A 246 17.99 22.82 0.09
CA ALA A 246 17.63 21.88 -0.98
C ALA A 246 17.70 20.41 -0.52
N GLY A 247 18.69 20.07 0.33
CA GLY A 247 18.83 18.74 0.91
C GLY A 247 17.65 18.40 1.81
N ALA A 248 17.29 19.29 2.74
CA ALA A 248 16.14 19.08 3.62
C ALA A 248 14.81 19.04 2.86
N LEU A 249 14.62 19.88 1.82
CA LEU A 249 13.44 19.83 0.96
C LEU A 249 13.32 18.47 0.25
N LYS A 250 14.41 17.96 -0.34
CA LYS A 250 14.43 16.68 -1.04
C LYS A 250 14.07 15.52 -0.11
N GLU A 251 14.64 15.50 1.09
CA GLU A 251 14.37 14.47 2.10
C GLU A 251 12.95 14.58 2.68
N LEU A 252 12.46 15.80 2.93
CA LEU A 252 11.08 16.03 3.39
C LEU A 252 10.06 15.55 2.36
N ALA A 253 10.27 15.84 1.07
CA ALA A 253 9.40 15.36 0.00
C ALA A 253 9.35 13.82 -0.03
N ARG A 254 10.49 13.15 0.14
CA ARG A 254 10.57 11.69 0.24
C ARG A 254 9.83 11.15 1.46
N CYS A 255 9.94 11.82 2.61
CA CYS A 255 9.17 11.47 3.80
C CYS A 255 7.66 11.54 3.52
N TYR A 256 7.18 12.62 2.88
CA TYR A 256 5.78 12.73 2.49
C TYR A 256 5.33 11.65 1.50
N GLN A 257 6.17 11.30 0.51
CA GLN A 257 5.87 10.18 -0.39
C GLN A 257 5.72 8.85 0.36
N SER A 258 6.60 8.56 1.33
CA SER A 258 6.54 7.33 2.12
C SER A 258 5.28 7.26 3.01
N GLN A 259 4.77 8.42 3.45
CA GLN A 259 3.48 8.55 4.13
C GLN A 259 2.27 8.53 3.19
N LYS A 260 2.50 8.43 1.87
CA LYS A 260 1.47 8.61 0.82
C LYS A 260 0.79 9.97 0.85
N ASN A 261 1.41 10.98 1.47
CA ASN A 261 0.95 12.37 1.48
C ASN A 261 1.43 13.10 0.23
N TYR A 262 0.90 12.67 -0.92
CA TYR A 262 1.43 13.05 -2.22
C TYR A 262 1.29 14.55 -2.55
N GLU A 263 0.22 15.20 -2.09
CA GLU A 263 0.02 16.65 -2.32
C GLU A 263 1.10 17.49 -1.63
N GLN A 264 1.45 17.16 -0.38
CA GLN A 264 2.53 17.84 0.33
C GLN A 264 3.89 17.57 -0.33
N ALA A 265 4.15 16.33 -0.76
CA ALA A 265 5.37 16.00 -1.51
C ALA A 265 5.49 16.84 -2.80
N ILE A 266 4.41 16.98 -3.57
CA ILE A 266 4.36 17.80 -4.79
C ILE A 266 4.66 19.27 -4.46
N GLY A 267 4.06 19.81 -3.40
CA GLY A 267 4.32 21.18 -2.94
C GLY A 267 5.80 21.42 -2.64
N VAL A 268 6.43 20.49 -1.92
CA VAL A 268 7.86 20.55 -1.59
C VAL A 268 8.74 20.43 -2.84
N TYR A 269 8.45 19.50 -3.75
CA TYR A 269 9.20 19.36 -5.00
C TYR A 269 9.08 20.60 -5.90
N ARG A 270 7.90 21.23 -6.00
CA ARG A 270 7.73 22.47 -6.75
C ARG A 270 8.57 23.60 -6.16
N ARG A 271 8.62 23.71 -4.83
CA ARG A 271 9.51 24.65 -4.15
C ARG A 271 10.98 24.37 -4.47
N LEU A 272 11.37 23.10 -4.49
CA LEU A 272 12.73 22.71 -4.86
C LEU A 272 13.07 23.08 -6.31
N LEU A 273 12.12 22.97 -7.24
CA LEU A 273 12.30 23.41 -8.63
C LEU A 273 12.36 24.94 -8.79
N ILE A 274 11.80 25.73 -7.87
CA ILE A 274 12.02 27.18 -7.89
C ILE A 274 13.48 27.50 -7.58
N ILE A 275 14.10 26.75 -6.66
CA ILE A 275 15.51 26.92 -6.24
C ILE A 275 16.46 26.28 -7.26
N GLN A 276 16.11 25.11 -7.78
CA GLN A 276 16.91 24.31 -8.71
C GLN A 276 16.07 23.92 -9.95
N PRO A 277 15.88 24.83 -10.92
CA PRO A 277 14.95 24.64 -12.04
C PRO A 277 15.26 23.45 -12.96
N ASN A 278 16.53 23.04 -13.01
CA ASN A 278 17.03 21.98 -13.90
C ASN A 278 17.46 20.71 -13.13
N ASP A 279 16.82 20.40 -12.00
CA ASP A 279 17.07 19.14 -11.29
C ASP A 279 16.25 17.99 -11.89
N GLN A 280 16.93 17.18 -12.71
CA GLN A 280 16.39 15.98 -13.35
C GLN A 280 15.77 14.98 -12.35
N ALA A 281 16.41 14.78 -11.20
CA ALA A 281 15.95 13.83 -10.18
C ALA A 281 14.66 14.30 -9.50
N VAL A 282 14.47 15.62 -9.39
CA VAL A 282 13.24 16.21 -8.84
C VAL A 282 12.07 16.04 -9.82
N TYR A 283 12.28 16.29 -11.12
CA TYR A 283 11.26 16.00 -12.13
C TYR A 283 10.89 14.52 -12.18
N ALA A 284 11.88 13.61 -12.11
CA ALA A 284 11.62 12.18 -12.02
C ALA A 284 10.82 11.80 -10.76
N SER A 285 11.14 12.41 -9.61
CA SER A 285 10.41 12.19 -8.35
C SER A 285 8.98 12.75 -8.39
N LEU A 286 8.77 13.89 -9.05
CA LEU A 286 7.43 14.42 -9.33
C LEU A 286 6.63 13.47 -10.23
N GLY A 287 7.24 12.96 -11.30
CA GLY A 287 6.63 11.97 -12.19
C GLY A 287 6.18 10.73 -11.43
N MET A 288 7.03 10.22 -10.53
CA MET A 288 6.72 9.08 -9.66
C MET A 288 5.57 9.40 -8.70
N THR A 289 5.56 10.59 -8.11
CA THR A 289 4.50 11.05 -7.19
C THR A 289 3.15 11.15 -7.91
N TYR A 290 3.12 11.77 -9.09
CA TYR A 290 1.90 11.85 -9.89
C TYR A 290 1.41 10.48 -10.36
N ALA A 291 2.33 9.57 -10.73
CA ALA A 291 1.97 8.21 -11.11
C ALA A 291 1.34 7.43 -9.94
N ALA A 292 1.87 7.58 -8.71
CA ALA A 292 1.30 6.96 -7.52
C ALA A 292 -0.12 7.47 -7.18
N MET A 293 -0.44 8.71 -7.55
CA MET A 293 -1.79 9.29 -7.43
C MET A 293 -2.73 8.89 -8.58
N GLY A 294 -2.24 8.21 -9.62
CA GLY A 294 -3.00 7.99 -10.86
C GLY A 294 -3.17 9.24 -11.73
N ALA A 295 -2.42 10.31 -11.46
CA ALA A 295 -2.42 11.54 -12.26
C ALA A 295 -1.52 11.37 -13.51
N TRP A 296 -1.91 10.45 -14.39
CA TRP A 296 -1.05 9.93 -15.47
C TRP A 296 -0.53 11.00 -16.43
N SER A 297 -1.34 11.98 -16.81
CA SER A 297 -0.92 13.05 -17.73
C SER A 297 0.19 13.93 -17.13
N LYS A 298 0.08 14.26 -15.84
CA LYS A 298 1.11 15.02 -15.11
C LYS A 298 2.37 14.19 -14.90
N ALA A 299 2.22 12.88 -14.68
CA ALA A 299 3.35 11.96 -14.56
C ALA A 299 4.18 11.92 -15.86
N VAL A 300 3.51 11.76 -17.01
CA VAL A 300 4.15 11.80 -18.33
C VAL A 300 4.90 13.11 -18.53
N ALA A 301 4.24 14.25 -18.29
CA ALA A 301 4.86 15.56 -18.47
C ALA A 301 6.12 15.74 -17.60
N ALA A 302 6.06 15.34 -16.32
CA ALA A 302 7.20 15.43 -15.41
C ALA A 302 8.36 14.51 -15.83
N TYR A 303 8.09 13.28 -16.26
CA TYR A 303 9.14 12.39 -16.77
C TYR A 303 9.74 12.90 -18.08
N GLN A 304 8.94 13.47 -18.98
CA GLN A 304 9.44 14.11 -20.19
C GLN A 304 10.35 15.30 -19.88
N GLN A 305 10.03 16.11 -18.87
CA GLN A 305 10.93 17.18 -18.40
C GLN A 305 12.25 16.62 -17.85
N ALA A 306 12.20 15.53 -17.07
CA ALA A 306 13.40 14.85 -16.61
C ALA A 306 14.27 14.36 -17.80
N LEU A 307 13.65 13.79 -18.83
CA LEU A 307 14.34 13.32 -20.04
C LEU A 307 14.81 14.44 -20.96
N GLN A 308 14.21 15.63 -20.91
CA GLN A 308 14.75 16.81 -21.61
C GLN A 308 16.08 17.26 -20.99
N ILE A 309 16.24 17.11 -19.68
CA ILE A 309 17.48 17.45 -18.97
C ILE A 309 18.54 16.35 -19.17
N ASN A 310 18.14 15.08 -19.05
CA ASN A 310 19.01 13.93 -19.27
C ASN A 310 18.31 12.86 -20.12
N PRO A 311 18.50 12.88 -21.45
CA PRO A 311 17.88 11.90 -22.37
C PRO A 311 18.41 10.48 -22.20
N GLU A 312 19.49 10.27 -21.44
CA GLU A 312 20.18 8.99 -21.33
C GLU A 312 19.77 8.19 -20.08
N ASP A 313 18.87 8.73 -19.26
CA ASP A 313 18.43 8.06 -18.03
C ASP A 313 17.44 6.93 -18.32
N GLY A 314 17.99 5.72 -18.44
CA GLY A 314 17.21 4.49 -18.64
C GLY A 314 16.20 4.19 -17.52
N SER A 315 16.44 4.65 -16.29
CA SER A 315 15.48 4.46 -15.19
C SER A 315 14.23 5.31 -15.41
N VAL A 316 14.39 6.55 -15.88
CA VAL A 316 13.27 7.43 -16.20
C VAL A 316 12.49 6.92 -17.42
N HIS A 317 13.18 6.46 -18.48
CA HIS A 317 12.51 5.80 -19.61
C HIS A 317 11.68 4.59 -19.16
N PHE A 318 12.23 3.74 -18.27
CA PHE A 318 11.47 2.62 -17.72
C PHE A 318 10.23 3.08 -16.95
N LYS A 319 10.34 4.10 -16.10
CA LYS A 319 9.19 4.65 -15.36
C LYS A 319 8.14 5.29 -16.28
N LEU A 320 8.56 5.96 -17.34
CA LEU A 320 7.67 6.51 -18.35
C LEU A 320 6.93 5.40 -19.11
N GLY A 321 7.64 4.32 -19.48
CA GLY A 321 7.05 3.12 -20.07
C GLY A 321 5.98 2.48 -19.18
N GLN A 322 6.21 2.42 -17.86
CA GLN A 322 5.22 1.94 -16.89
C GLN A 322 3.94 2.79 -16.86
N VAL A 323 4.07 4.11 -16.98
CA VAL A 323 2.91 5.03 -17.05
C VAL A 323 2.15 4.84 -18.37
N TYR A 324 2.85 4.66 -19.49
CA TYR A 324 2.19 4.37 -20.77
C TYR A 324 1.48 3.01 -20.75
N GLU A 325 2.07 1.98 -20.13
CA GLU A 325 1.43 0.68 -19.96
C GLU A 325 0.15 0.79 -19.11
N ALA A 326 0.20 1.51 -17.98
CA ALA A 326 -0.94 1.74 -17.10
C ALA A 326 -2.09 2.50 -17.80
N THR A 327 -1.77 3.35 -18.77
CA THR A 327 -2.76 4.09 -19.59
C THR A 327 -3.12 3.37 -20.90
N ASN A 328 -2.73 2.10 -21.05
CA ASN A 328 -2.98 1.25 -22.23
C ASN A 328 -2.40 1.80 -23.55
N LYS A 329 -1.41 2.71 -23.47
CA LYS A 329 -0.61 3.23 -24.59
C LYS A 329 0.55 2.29 -24.90
N ARG A 330 0.20 1.13 -25.47
CA ARG A 330 1.11 -0.02 -25.57
C ARG A 330 2.30 0.22 -26.49
N LYS A 331 2.12 0.98 -27.60
CA LYS A 331 3.20 1.24 -28.56
C LYS A 331 4.28 2.14 -27.94
N GLU A 332 3.84 3.18 -27.25
CA GLU A 332 4.69 4.12 -26.54
C GLU A 332 5.43 3.42 -25.39
N ALA A 333 4.73 2.57 -24.61
CA ALA A 333 5.36 1.77 -23.57
C ALA A 333 6.48 0.86 -24.12
N ILE A 334 6.25 0.18 -25.24
CA ILE A 334 7.26 -0.67 -25.90
C ILE A 334 8.49 0.17 -26.29
N ALA A 335 8.30 1.34 -26.91
CA ALA A 335 9.40 2.20 -27.34
C ALA A 335 10.25 2.66 -26.15
N GLU A 336 9.62 3.14 -25.07
CA GLU A 336 10.32 3.58 -23.86
C GLU A 336 11.07 2.43 -23.18
N TYR A 337 10.45 1.24 -23.09
CA TYR A 337 11.12 0.07 -22.52
C TYR A 337 12.30 -0.42 -23.38
N GLN A 338 12.23 -0.31 -24.71
CA GLN A 338 13.35 -0.63 -25.59
C GLN A 338 14.52 0.34 -25.37
N ILE A 339 14.25 1.64 -25.23
CA ILE A 339 15.28 2.62 -24.89
C ILE A 339 15.89 2.29 -23.52
N ALA A 340 15.06 2.04 -22.52
CA ALA A 340 15.51 1.70 -21.17
C ALA A 340 16.38 0.43 -21.15
N LEU A 341 16.02 -0.60 -21.91
CA LEU A 341 16.81 -1.83 -22.03
C LEU A 341 18.15 -1.58 -22.73
N ASN A 342 18.19 -0.73 -23.76
CA ASN A 342 19.44 -0.37 -24.42
C ASN A 342 20.40 0.35 -23.47
N LYS A 343 19.88 1.19 -22.56
CA LYS A 343 20.68 1.86 -21.53
C LYS A 343 21.11 0.94 -20.39
N ASN A 344 20.29 -0.05 -20.05
CA ASN A 344 20.61 -1.05 -19.03
C ASN A 344 20.30 -2.48 -19.50
N PRO A 345 21.19 -3.12 -20.28
CA PRO A 345 20.94 -4.44 -20.87
C PRO A 345 20.82 -5.59 -19.87
N ALA A 346 21.29 -5.40 -18.64
CA ALA A 346 21.25 -6.39 -17.56
C ALA A 346 19.93 -6.34 -16.75
N ALA A 347 19.05 -5.37 -17.00
CA ALA A 347 17.82 -5.20 -16.22
C ALA A 347 16.72 -6.19 -16.63
N ASP A 348 16.66 -7.32 -15.91
CA ASP A 348 15.65 -8.36 -16.10
C ASP A 348 14.20 -7.86 -16.02
N GLU A 349 13.93 -6.88 -15.16
CA GLU A 349 12.61 -6.27 -15.00
C GLU A 349 12.10 -5.60 -16.29
N ILE A 350 13.01 -5.02 -17.08
CA ILE A 350 12.67 -4.37 -18.35
C ILE A 350 12.36 -5.43 -19.42
N VAL A 351 13.15 -6.52 -19.46
CA VAL A 351 12.92 -7.65 -20.38
C VAL A 351 11.54 -8.28 -20.12
N LEU A 352 11.19 -8.48 -18.85
CA LEU A 352 9.87 -9.00 -18.47
C LEU A 352 8.74 -8.02 -18.82
N ALA A 353 8.95 -6.71 -18.58
CA ALA A 353 7.98 -5.68 -18.97
C ALA A 353 7.73 -5.66 -20.48
N LEU A 354 8.79 -5.76 -21.30
CA LEU A 354 8.71 -5.88 -22.77
C LEU A 354 7.92 -7.12 -23.20
N ALA A 355 8.18 -8.27 -22.59
CA ALA A 355 7.44 -9.50 -22.89
C ALA A 355 5.94 -9.36 -22.56
N ASN A 356 5.63 -8.84 -21.38
CA ASN A 356 4.25 -8.63 -20.91
C ASN A 356 3.48 -7.63 -21.78
N VAL A 357 4.08 -6.48 -22.11
CA VAL A 357 3.40 -5.45 -22.92
C VAL A 357 3.20 -5.90 -24.36
N ASN A 358 4.14 -6.64 -24.96
CA ASN A 358 3.97 -7.21 -26.30
C ASN A 358 2.86 -8.27 -26.33
N LEU A 359 2.78 -9.11 -25.28
CA LEU A 359 1.68 -10.08 -25.15
C LEU A 359 0.33 -9.36 -25.08
N LYS A 360 0.21 -8.32 -24.25
CA LYS A 360 -1.00 -7.49 -24.15
C LYS A 360 -1.30 -6.78 -25.47
N ALA A 361 -0.28 -6.31 -26.20
CA ALA A 361 -0.42 -5.64 -27.50
C ALA A 361 -0.88 -6.58 -28.63
N GLY A 362 -0.82 -7.91 -28.42
CA GLY A 362 -1.12 -8.89 -29.46
C GLY A 362 0.05 -9.11 -30.41
N ASN A 363 1.25 -8.60 -30.12
CA ASN A 363 2.46 -8.83 -30.90
C ASN A 363 3.04 -10.20 -30.51
N GLN A 364 2.43 -11.30 -30.98
CA GLN A 364 2.75 -12.63 -30.45
C GLN A 364 4.23 -13.03 -30.70
N ASP A 365 4.79 -12.67 -31.86
CA ASP A 365 6.18 -12.98 -32.20
C ASP A 365 7.19 -12.31 -31.27
N GLU A 366 7.01 -11.01 -31.03
CA GLU A 366 7.86 -10.26 -30.09
C GLU A 366 7.65 -10.74 -28.66
N ALA A 367 6.41 -11.03 -28.24
CA ALA A 367 6.16 -11.61 -26.92
C ALA A 367 6.91 -12.94 -26.73
N ILE A 368 6.84 -13.84 -27.71
CA ILE A 368 7.56 -15.14 -27.69
C ILE A 368 9.06 -14.91 -27.59
N ARG A 369 9.62 -14.01 -28.41
CA ARG A 369 11.05 -13.66 -28.39
C ARG A 369 11.48 -13.16 -27.02
N TRP A 370 10.76 -12.19 -26.45
CA TRP A 370 11.12 -11.60 -25.16
C TRP A 370 10.94 -12.58 -23.99
N TYR A 371 9.89 -13.41 -23.97
CA TYR A 371 9.77 -14.46 -22.94
C TYR A 371 10.86 -15.53 -23.03
N LYS A 372 11.34 -15.87 -24.23
CA LYS A 372 12.51 -16.75 -24.38
C LYS A 372 13.76 -16.12 -23.77
N GLU A 373 13.96 -14.81 -23.93
CA GLU A 373 15.07 -14.09 -23.29
C GLU A 373 14.90 -14.05 -21.76
N VAL A 374 13.69 -13.81 -21.24
CA VAL A 374 13.41 -13.93 -19.79
C VAL A 374 13.80 -15.31 -19.29
N LEU A 375 13.41 -16.38 -19.99
CA LEU A 375 13.66 -17.76 -19.57
C LEU A 375 15.13 -18.18 -19.71
N LYS A 376 15.89 -17.57 -20.63
CA LYS A 376 17.35 -17.73 -20.71
C LYS A 376 18.03 -17.20 -19.45
N ARG A 377 17.56 -16.07 -18.93
CA ARG A 377 18.09 -15.42 -17.71
C ARG A 377 17.54 -16.01 -16.43
N GLN A 378 16.27 -16.44 -16.46
CA GLN A 378 15.53 -16.98 -15.33
C GLN A 378 14.89 -18.34 -15.66
N PRO A 379 15.68 -19.43 -15.76
CA PRO A 379 15.19 -20.75 -16.20
C PRO A 379 14.13 -21.38 -15.30
N ARG A 380 13.97 -20.89 -14.06
CA ARG A 380 13.00 -21.37 -13.07
C ARG A 380 11.80 -20.42 -12.90
N ASN A 381 11.52 -19.55 -13.87
CA ASN A 381 10.37 -18.64 -13.82
C ASN A 381 9.11 -19.31 -14.39
N ALA A 382 8.29 -19.89 -13.52
CA ALA A 382 7.03 -20.56 -13.91
C ALA A 382 6.04 -19.62 -14.61
N THR A 383 5.97 -18.36 -14.17
CA THR A 383 5.06 -17.35 -14.76
C THR A 383 5.47 -17.02 -16.19
N ALA A 384 6.77 -16.90 -16.47
CA ALA A 384 7.27 -16.67 -17.82
C ALA A 384 6.99 -17.85 -18.76
N TYR A 385 7.10 -19.10 -18.29
CA TYR A 385 6.68 -20.27 -19.08
C TYR A 385 5.17 -20.25 -19.36
N ALA A 386 4.34 -19.93 -18.36
CA ALA A 386 2.90 -19.85 -18.54
C ALA A 386 2.51 -18.77 -19.57
N ASN A 387 3.10 -17.57 -19.47
CA ASN A 387 2.82 -16.49 -20.42
C ASN A 387 3.40 -16.76 -21.81
N LEU A 388 4.54 -17.47 -21.92
CA LEU A 388 5.05 -17.94 -23.21
C LEU A 388 4.10 -18.97 -23.84
N GLY A 389 3.53 -19.87 -23.03
CA GLY A 389 2.48 -20.80 -23.46
C GLY A 389 1.27 -20.05 -24.03
N LEU A 390 0.78 -19.05 -23.30
CA LEU A 390 -0.31 -18.17 -23.75
C LEU A 390 0.03 -17.45 -25.06
N ALA A 391 1.27 -16.96 -25.23
CA ALA A 391 1.72 -16.33 -26.46
C ALA A 391 1.66 -17.30 -27.66
N TYR A 392 2.12 -18.54 -27.49
CA TYR A 392 2.00 -19.59 -28.51
C TYR A 392 0.55 -19.96 -28.82
N GLY A 393 -0.32 -20.04 -27.80
CA GLY A 393 -1.75 -20.32 -27.97
C GLY A 393 -2.49 -19.23 -28.75
N ASN A 394 -2.13 -17.96 -28.51
CA ASN A 394 -2.64 -16.81 -29.25
C ASN A 394 -2.12 -16.77 -30.70
N LYS A 395 -0.90 -17.29 -30.94
CA LYS A 395 -0.34 -17.45 -32.29
C LYS A 395 -0.95 -18.65 -33.04
N GLY A 396 -1.64 -19.56 -32.34
CA GLY A 396 -2.22 -20.77 -32.94
C GLY A 396 -1.25 -21.95 -33.04
N ILE A 397 -0.28 -22.04 -32.13
CA ILE A 397 0.71 -23.14 -32.07
C ILE A 397 0.45 -24.01 -30.81
N PRO A 398 -0.59 -24.87 -30.81
CA PRO A 398 -1.06 -25.57 -29.61
C PRO A 398 -0.04 -26.56 -29.02
N ALA A 399 0.84 -27.13 -29.86
CA ALA A 399 1.89 -28.03 -29.39
C ALA A 399 2.88 -27.31 -28.47
N GLN A 400 3.34 -26.12 -28.88
CA GLN A 400 4.26 -25.30 -28.09
C GLN A 400 3.57 -24.68 -26.87
N GLU A 401 2.31 -24.26 -27.00
CA GLU A 401 1.49 -23.80 -25.87
C GLU A 401 1.48 -24.83 -24.73
N MET A 402 1.08 -26.08 -25.03
CA MET A 402 1.00 -27.14 -24.03
C MET A 402 2.36 -27.55 -23.47
N GLU A 403 3.41 -27.53 -24.28
CA GLU A 403 4.78 -27.79 -23.81
C GLU A 403 5.21 -26.78 -22.74
N GLN A 404 4.99 -25.48 -22.98
CA GLN A 404 5.39 -24.45 -22.02
C GLN A 404 4.52 -24.48 -20.77
N TYR A 405 3.21 -24.73 -20.89
CA TYR A 405 2.37 -24.92 -19.70
C TYR A 405 2.79 -26.12 -18.85
N ARG A 406 3.23 -27.23 -19.46
CA ARG A 406 3.77 -28.37 -18.71
C ARG A 406 5.04 -27.99 -17.95
N LYS A 407 5.95 -27.22 -18.57
CA LYS A 407 7.15 -26.70 -17.89
C LYS A 407 6.78 -25.78 -16.72
N ALA A 408 5.82 -24.89 -16.92
CA ALA A 408 5.30 -24.02 -15.86
C ALA A 408 4.72 -24.84 -14.70
N LEU A 409 3.89 -25.85 -15.01
CA LEU A 409 3.27 -26.72 -14.01
C LEU A 409 4.29 -27.59 -13.25
N ASN A 410 5.35 -28.06 -13.91
CA ASN A 410 6.41 -28.81 -13.27
C ASN A 410 7.17 -27.97 -12.23
N LEU A 411 7.33 -26.66 -12.48
CA LEU A 411 7.92 -25.75 -11.51
C LEU A 411 6.96 -25.49 -10.35
N HIS A 412 5.70 -25.15 -10.63
CA HIS A 412 4.67 -24.85 -9.62
C HIS A 412 3.43 -25.76 -9.79
N PRO A 413 3.43 -26.99 -9.23
CA PRO A 413 2.38 -27.99 -9.50
C PRO A 413 1.00 -27.66 -8.90
N LYS A 414 0.96 -26.76 -7.91
CA LYS A 414 -0.26 -26.32 -7.21
C LYS A 414 -0.69 -24.90 -7.57
N ASP A 415 -0.20 -24.36 -8.68
CA ASP A 415 -0.62 -23.03 -9.14
C ASP A 415 -1.98 -23.10 -9.87
N PRO A 416 -3.06 -22.50 -9.31
CA PRO A 416 -4.38 -22.56 -9.92
C PRO A 416 -4.45 -21.82 -11.26
N VAL A 417 -3.63 -20.78 -11.48
CA VAL A 417 -3.62 -20.02 -12.74
C VAL A 417 -3.07 -20.87 -13.87
N ILE A 418 -2.00 -21.62 -13.61
CA ILE A 418 -1.42 -22.54 -14.60
C ILE A 418 -2.40 -23.67 -14.94
N GLN A 419 -3.05 -24.26 -13.93
CA GLN A 419 -4.08 -25.29 -14.14
C GLN A 419 -5.26 -24.76 -14.96
N PHE A 420 -5.72 -23.54 -14.69
CA PHE A 420 -6.78 -22.89 -15.46
C PHE A 420 -6.38 -22.67 -16.92
N ASN A 421 -5.18 -22.16 -17.17
CA ASN A 421 -4.68 -21.92 -18.53
C ASN A 421 -4.56 -23.22 -19.34
N ILE A 422 -4.10 -24.32 -18.70
CA ILE A 422 -4.09 -25.65 -19.32
C ILE A 422 -5.51 -26.10 -19.66
N ALA A 423 -6.45 -25.94 -18.74
CA ALA A 423 -7.85 -26.31 -18.96
C ALA A 423 -8.45 -25.54 -20.14
N ALA A 424 -8.24 -24.23 -20.21
CA ALA A 424 -8.71 -23.37 -21.29
C ALA A 424 -8.09 -23.76 -22.65
N ALA A 425 -6.80 -24.09 -22.69
CA ALA A 425 -6.12 -24.54 -23.91
C ALA A 425 -6.66 -25.91 -24.40
N LEU A 426 -6.91 -26.83 -23.48
CA LEU A 426 -7.53 -28.13 -23.76
C LEU A 426 -8.96 -27.97 -24.26
N GLU A 427 -9.74 -27.07 -23.66
CA GLU A 427 -11.10 -26.74 -24.08
C GLU A 427 -11.11 -26.17 -25.51
N LYS A 428 -10.24 -25.19 -25.80
CA LYS A 428 -10.06 -24.62 -27.15
C LYS A 428 -9.68 -25.69 -28.18
N SER A 429 -8.96 -26.72 -27.76
CA SER A 429 -8.55 -27.86 -28.59
C SER A 429 -9.61 -28.98 -28.68
N GLY A 430 -10.82 -28.77 -28.13
CA GLY A 430 -11.91 -29.75 -28.14
C GLY A 430 -11.75 -30.92 -27.16
N LYS A 431 -10.73 -30.91 -26.29
CA LYS A 431 -10.45 -31.96 -25.30
C LYS A 431 -11.24 -31.73 -24.00
N THR A 432 -12.57 -31.64 -24.12
CA THR A 432 -13.49 -31.20 -23.05
C THR A 432 -13.31 -31.99 -21.74
N GLN A 433 -13.16 -33.32 -21.80
CA GLN A 433 -13.03 -34.12 -20.58
C GLN A 433 -11.71 -33.85 -19.84
N GLN A 434 -10.62 -33.64 -20.56
CA GLN A 434 -9.32 -33.30 -19.96
C GLN A 434 -9.37 -31.88 -19.38
N ALA A 435 -10.00 -30.94 -20.10
CA ALA A 435 -10.22 -29.59 -19.61
C ALA A 435 -11.01 -29.58 -18.28
N ALA A 436 -12.11 -30.34 -18.20
CA ALA A 436 -12.90 -30.47 -16.99
C ALA A 436 -12.07 -31.00 -15.81
N THR A 437 -11.18 -31.98 -16.04
CA THR A 437 -10.26 -32.48 -14.99
C THR A 437 -9.33 -31.38 -14.48
N HIS A 438 -8.77 -30.55 -15.35
CA HIS A 438 -7.92 -29.44 -14.92
C HIS A 438 -8.71 -28.32 -14.23
N TYR A 439 -9.91 -27.96 -14.70
CA TYR A 439 -10.78 -27.00 -13.99
C TYR A 439 -11.18 -27.51 -12.59
N ARG A 440 -11.41 -28.82 -12.41
CA ARG A 440 -11.67 -29.39 -11.07
C ARG A 440 -10.46 -29.23 -10.15
N LYS A 441 -9.23 -29.43 -10.65
CA LYS A 441 -8.00 -29.16 -9.88
C LYS A 441 -7.89 -27.70 -9.45
N VAL A 442 -8.32 -26.76 -10.29
CA VAL A 442 -8.41 -25.34 -9.89
C VAL A 442 -9.34 -25.19 -8.68
N LEU A 443 -10.51 -25.81 -8.69
CA LEU A 443 -11.47 -25.76 -7.58
C LEU A 443 -11.05 -26.56 -6.34
N GLU A 444 -10.17 -27.55 -6.48
CA GLU A 444 -9.54 -28.25 -5.35
C GLU A 444 -8.54 -27.34 -4.62
N ILE A 445 -7.79 -26.52 -5.38
CA ILE A 445 -6.79 -25.59 -4.83
C ILE A 445 -7.45 -24.29 -4.32
N ASN A 446 -8.36 -23.73 -5.12
CA ASN A 446 -9.12 -22.52 -4.83
C ASN A 446 -10.62 -22.79 -5.00
N PRO A 447 -11.31 -23.20 -3.91
CA PRO A 447 -12.74 -23.48 -3.97
C PRO A 447 -13.60 -22.31 -4.43
N ASP A 448 -13.20 -21.06 -4.24
CA ASP A 448 -14.01 -19.88 -4.57
C ASP A 448 -13.74 -19.31 -5.98
N ASP A 449 -13.00 -20.04 -6.81
CA ASP A 449 -12.69 -19.63 -8.19
C ASP A 449 -13.96 -19.64 -9.07
N ALA A 450 -14.54 -18.45 -9.27
CA ALA A 450 -15.77 -18.30 -10.03
C ALA A 450 -15.59 -18.65 -11.50
N ASP A 451 -14.44 -18.36 -12.11
CA ASP A 451 -14.22 -18.58 -13.53
C ASP A 451 -14.12 -20.09 -13.82
N ALA A 452 -13.39 -20.85 -12.99
CA ALA A 452 -13.30 -22.31 -13.13
C ALA A 452 -14.65 -22.99 -12.88
N ALA A 453 -15.39 -22.56 -11.86
CA ALA A 453 -16.73 -23.07 -11.58
C ALA A 453 -17.70 -22.75 -12.74
N MET A 454 -17.66 -21.55 -13.32
CA MET A 454 -18.47 -21.22 -14.49
C MET A 454 -18.13 -22.09 -15.70
N ARG A 455 -16.84 -22.32 -15.99
CA ARG A 455 -16.43 -23.19 -17.11
C ARG A 455 -16.93 -24.62 -16.94
N LEU A 456 -16.84 -25.18 -15.74
CA LEU A 456 -17.41 -26.50 -15.44
C LEU A 456 -18.94 -26.50 -15.57
N ALA A 457 -19.62 -25.47 -15.06
CA ALA A 457 -21.06 -25.33 -15.21
C ALA A 457 -21.48 -25.29 -16.69
N ASP A 458 -20.80 -24.49 -17.52
CA ASP A 458 -21.05 -24.40 -18.96
C ASP A 458 -20.84 -25.74 -19.67
N MET A 459 -19.83 -26.52 -19.25
CA MET A 459 -19.59 -27.88 -19.76
C MET A 459 -20.72 -28.84 -19.37
N GLU A 460 -21.15 -28.83 -18.11
CA GLU A 460 -22.26 -29.66 -17.65
C GLU A 460 -23.59 -29.26 -18.30
N MET A 461 -23.82 -27.96 -18.55
CA MET A 461 -24.96 -27.47 -19.34
C MET A 461 -25.00 -28.05 -20.74
N LYS A 462 -23.87 -28.03 -21.45
CA LYS A 462 -23.76 -28.61 -22.81
C LYS A 462 -24.02 -30.12 -22.79
N ASN A 463 -23.59 -30.80 -21.74
CA ASN A 463 -23.84 -32.23 -21.53
C ASN A 463 -25.26 -32.54 -21.02
N LYS A 464 -26.11 -31.51 -20.81
CA LYS A 464 -27.47 -31.61 -20.24
C LYS A 464 -27.52 -32.16 -18.81
N ASN A 465 -26.39 -32.11 -18.10
CA ASN A 465 -26.28 -32.47 -16.69
C ASN A 465 -26.68 -31.29 -15.80
N TYR A 466 -27.95 -30.87 -15.91
CA TYR A 466 -28.42 -29.61 -15.34
C TYR A 466 -28.25 -29.51 -13.81
N ASP A 467 -28.41 -30.61 -13.08
CA ASP A 467 -28.20 -30.63 -11.61
C ASP A 467 -26.76 -30.28 -11.22
N GLN A 468 -25.76 -30.78 -11.97
CA GLN A 468 -24.36 -30.46 -11.71
C GLN A 468 -24.02 -29.05 -12.17
N ALA A 469 -24.56 -28.62 -13.32
CA ALA A 469 -24.42 -27.25 -13.78
C ALA A 469 -24.94 -26.23 -12.75
N ILE A 470 -26.10 -26.49 -12.13
CA ILE A 470 -26.66 -25.65 -11.07
C ILE A 470 -25.68 -25.53 -9.90
N LYS A 471 -25.15 -26.64 -9.39
CA LYS A 471 -24.18 -26.63 -8.27
C LYS A 471 -22.98 -25.73 -8.57
N PHE A 472 -22.39 -25.86 -9.76
CA PHE A 472 -21.24 -25.06 -10.14
C PHE A 472 -21.60 -23.58 -10.37
N TYR A 473 -22.72 -23.27 -11.01
CA TYR A 473 -23.16 -21.88 -11.16
C TYR A 473 -23.49 -21.20 -9.83
N GLU A 474 -24.14 -21.90 -8.90
CA GLU A 474 -24.42 -21.35 -7.57
C GLU A 474 -23.15 -21.11 -6.78
N LYS A 475 -22.15 -21.99 -6.92
CA LYS A 475 -20.82 -21.80 -6.34
C LYS A 475 -20.08 -20.59 -6.93
N ALA A 476 -20.18 -20.36 -8.24
CA ALA A 476 -19.53 -19.22 -8.88
C ALA A 476 -20.20 -17.86 -8.60
N LEU A 477 -21.51 -17.87 -8.35
CA LEU A 477 -22.35 -16.67 -8.29
C LEU A 477 -21.88 -15.57 -7.33
N PRO A 478 -21.37 -15.85 -6.10
CA PRO A 478 -20.96 -14.80 -5.17
C PRO A 478 -19.84 -13.90 -5.70
N LYS A 479 -18.86 -14.50 -6.41
CA LYS A 479 -17.65 -13.83 -6.92
C LYS A 479 -17.68 -13.54 -8.42
N SER A 480 -18.71 -14.00 -9.13
CA SER A 480 -18.85 -13.76 -10.57
C SER A 480 -18.99 -12.27 -10.88
N LYS A 481 -18.21 -11.80 -11.86
CA LYS A 481 -18.34 -10.47 -12.47
C LYS A 481 -19.54 -10.39 -13.41
N ASN A 482 -20.04 -11.52 -13.90
CA ASN A 482 -21.14 -11.59 -14.87
C ASN A 482 -22.38 -12.26 -14.25
N LYS A 483 -22.87 -11.70 -13.13
CA LYS A 483 -24.02 -12.24 -12.39
C LYS A 483 -25.27 -12.37 -13.26
N ALA A 484 -25.49 -11.45 -14.18
CA ALA A 484 -26.62 -11.47 -15.10
C ALA A 484 -26.65 -12.75 -15.96
N SER A 485 -25.53 -13.11 -16.58
CA SER A 485 -25.40 -14.35 -17.36
C SER A 485 -25.56 -15.60 -16.49
N VAL A 486 -24.92 -15.62 -15.31
CA VAL A 486 -25.03 -16.77 -14.38
C VAL A 486 -26.49 -16.99 -13.94
N TYR A 487 -27.23 -15.91 -13.63
CA TYR A 487 -28.64 -16.01 -13.29
C TYR A 487 -29.50 -16.51 -14.46
N ALA A 488 -29.21 -16.08 -15.69
CA ALA A 488 -29.92 -16.55 -16.88
C ALA A 488 -29.71 -18.06 -17.10
N ASN A 489 -28.46 -18.53 -16.99
CA ASN A 489 -28.12 -19.95 -17.13
C ASN A 489 -28.72 -20.80 -16.01
N LEU A 490 -28.72 -20.29 -14.76
CA LEU A 490 -29.45 -20.93 -13.65
C LEU A 490 -30.95 -20.99 -13.93
N GLY A 491 -31.55 -19.90 -14.42
CA GLY A 491 -32.95 -19.86 -14.81
C GLY A 491 -33.29 -20.93 -15.85
N PHE A 492 -32.43 -21.10 -16.83
CA PHE A 492 -32.56 -22.17 -17.84
C PHE A 492 -32.45 -23.55 -17.21
N ALA A 493 -31.37 -23.83 -16.47
CA ALA A 493 -31.14 -25.14 -15.88
C ALA A 493 -32.27 -25.58 -14.93
N TYR A 494 -32.76 -24.66 -14.06
CA TYR A 494 -33.91 -24.94 -13.20
C TYR A 494 -35.19 -25.21 -13.98
N GLY A 495 -35.37 -24.55 -15.13
CA GLY A 495 -36.52 -24.78 -16.01
C GLY A 495 -36.51 -26.18 -16.61
N GLU A 496 -35.33 -26.64 -17.04
CA GLU A 496 -35.13 -27.98 -17.60
C GLU A 496 -35.38 -29.10 -16.57
N ILE A 497 -34.96 -28.90 -15.31
CA ILE A 497 -35.30 -29.82 -14.21
C ILE A 497 -36.70 -29.57 -13.61
N LYS A 498 -37.55 -28.78 -14.29
CA LYS A 498 -38.96 -28.51 -13.97
C LYS A 498 -39.20 -27.81 -12.63
N VAL A 499 -38.19 -27.17 -12.06
CA VAL A 499 -38.31 -26.32 -10.87
C VAL A 499 -38.68 -24.90 -11.33
N TYR A 500 -39.89 -24.78 -11.88
CA TYR A 500 -40.32 -23.57 -12.62
C TYR A 500 -40.38 -22.30 -11.77
N LYS A 501 -40.72 -22.41 -10.47
CA LYS A 501 -40.75 -21.24 -9.57
C LYS A 501 -39.36 -20.63 -9.45
N THR A 502 -38.36 -21.45 -9.12
CA THR A 502 -36.96 -21.01 -9.00
C THR A 502 -36.41 -20.56 -10.35
N SER A 503 -36.76 -21.23 -11.45
CA SER A 503 -36.41 -20.79 -12.81
C SER A 503 -36.83 -19.35 -13.07
N ALA A 504 -38.11 -19.02 -12.81
CA ALA A 504 -38.63 -17.67 -12.98
C ALA A 504 -37.88 -16.64 -12.11
N GLU A 505 -37.67 -16.96 -10.82
CA GLU A 505 -36.93 -16.10 -9.89
C GLU A 505 -35.49 -15.80 -10.37
N LYS A 506 -34.80 -16.79 -10.94
CA LYS A 506 -33.43 -16.60 -11.45
C LYS A 506 -33.44 -15.76 -12.73
N TYR A 507 -34.38 -15.97 -13.65
CA TYR A 507 -34.52 -15.10 -14.83
C TYR A 507 -34.85 -13.65 -14.47
N GLU A 508 -35.75 -13.42 -13.52
CA GLU A 508 -36.05 -12.07 -12.99
C GLU A 508 -34.80 -11.41 -12.40
N LYS A 509 -34.00 -12.16 -11.63
CA LYS A 509 -32.71 -11.70 -11.11
C LYS A 509 -31.71 -11.38 -12.23
N ALA A 510 -31.69 -12.14 -13.33
CA ALA A 510 -30.85 -11.85 -14.48
C ALA A 510 -31.19 -10.50 -15.12
N LEU A 511 -32.49 -10.21 -15.30
CA LEU A 511 -32.96 -8.92 -15.82
C LEU A 511 -32.63 -7.78 -14.85
N LYS A 512 -32.85 -7.97 -13.54
CA LYS A 512 -32.50 -6.98 -12.49
C LYS A 512 -31.00 -6.71 -12.42
N ALA A 513 -30.17 -7.72 -12.71
CA ALA A 513 -28.71 -7.60 -12.81
C ALA A 513 -28.25 -6.93 -14.12
N GLY A 514 -29.17 -6.44 -14.96
CA GLY A 514 -28.86 -5.68 -16.16
C GLY A 514 -28.66 -6.51 -17.42
N SER A 515 -29.13 -7.77 -17.45
CA SER A 515 -29.08 -8.56 -18.69
C SER A 515 -29.84 -7.87 -19.82
N ARG A 516 -29.23 -7.84 -21.00
CA ARG A 516 -29.82 -7.32 -22.25
C ARG A 516 -30.21 -8.44 -23.21
N ASP A 517 -30.07 -9.70 -22.80
CA ASP A 517 -30.42 -10.86 -23.62
C ASP A 517 -31.95 -10.97 -23.78
N PRO A 518 -32.52 -10.76 -24.98
CA PRO A 518 -33.95 -10.88 -25.21
C PRO A 518 -34.47 -12.28 -24.95
N GLN A 519 -33.63 -13.31 -25.12
CA GLN A 519 -34.02 -14.72 -24.95
C GLN A 519 -34.54 -15.01 -23.53
N ILE A 520 -34.09 -14.24 -22.54
CA ILE A 520 -34.59 -14.34 -21.17
C ILE A 520 -36.10 -14.09 -21.11
N TYR A 521 -36.63 -13.12 -21.86
CA TYR A 521 -38.07 -12.85 -21.89
C TYR A 521 -38.85 -14.01 -22.49
N TYR A 522 -38.35 -14.63 -23.55
CA TYR A 522 -38.98 -15.80 -24.15
C TYR A 522 -39.00 -16.99 -23.16
N ASN A 523 -37.85 -17.31 -22.57
CA ASN A 523 -37.76 -18.42 -21.63
C ASN A 523 -38.60 -18.17 -20.36
N LEU A 524 -38.59 -16.95 -19.84
CA LEU A 524 -39.42 -16.56 -18.69
C LEU A 524 -40.92 -16.65 -19.02
N ALA A 525 -41.33 -16.27 -20.22
CA ALA A 525 -42.72 -16.42 -20.67
C ALA A 525 -43.16 -17.89 -20.72
N LEU A 526 -42.30 -18.78 -21.22
CA LEU A 526 -42.53 -20.22 -21.19
C LEU A 526 -42.62 -20.74 -19.74
N THR A 527 -41.71 -20.33 -18.86
CA THR A 527 -41.73 -20.71 -17.44
C THR A 527 -43.01 -20.25 -16.75
N TYR A 528 -43.47 -19.01 -16.97
CA TYR A 528 -44.73 -18.53 -16.42
C TYR A 528 -45.95 -19.25 -17.00
N THR A 529 -45.90 -19.65 -18.27
CA THR A 529 -46.95 -20.47 -18.88
C THR A 529 -47.06 -21.81 -18.14
N LYS A 530 -45.93 -22.47 -17.84
CA LYS A 530 -45.90 -23.72 -17.05
C LYS A 530 -46.37 -23.52 -15.60
N LEU A 531 -46.19 -22.34 -15.03
CA LEU A 531 -46.73 -21.95 -13.72
C LEU A 531 -48.21 -21.52 -13.75
N GLY A 532 -48.85 -21.46 -14.92
CA GLY A 532 -50.22 -20.96 -15.06
C GLY A 532 -50.37 -19.43 -14.92
N LYS A 533 -49.26 -18.69 -14.83
CA LYS A 533 -49.22 -17.22 -14.72
C LYS A 533 -49.37 -16.56 -16.10
N LYS A 534 -50.58 -16.66 -16.67
CA LYS A 534 -50.87 -16.28 -18.07
C LYS A 534 -50.59 -14.80 -18.41
N LYS A 535 -50.93 -13.88 -17.51
CA LYS A 535 -50.68 -12.44 -17.69
C LYS A 535 -49.17 -12.14 -17.74
N ASP A 536 -48.41 -12.69 -16.81
CA ASP A 536 -46.95 -12.51 -16.76
C ASP A 536 -46.28 -13.13 -17.98
N ALA A 537 -46.74 -14.30 -18.44
CA ALA A 537 -46.25 -14.92 -19.67
C ALA A 537 -46.48 -14.01 -20.89
N THR A 538 -47.66 -13.41 -21.00
CA THR A 538 -48.04 -12.53 -22.12
C THR A 538 -47.19 -11.27 -22.12
N ALA A 539 -47.01 -10.62 -20.97
CA ALA A 539 -46.15 -9.45 -20.82
C ALA A 539 -44.68 -9.72 -21.20
N ASN A 540 -44.18 -10.93 -20.95
CA ASN A 540 -42.81 -11.29 -21.34
C ASN A 540 -42.71 -11.65 -22.84
N PHE A 541 -43.72 -12.33 -23.41
CA PHE A 541 -43.78 -12.52 -24.86
C PHE A 541 -43.89 -11.19 -25.62
N GLU A 542 -44.62 -10.22 -25.10
CA GLU A 542 -44.68 -8.85 -25.64
C GLU A 542 -43.29 -8.23 -25.74
N LYS A 543 -42.53 -8.26 -24.64
CA LYS A 543 -41.16 -7.73 -24.58
C LYS A 543 -40.23 -8.44 -25.57
N TYR A 544 -40.34 -9.76 -25.70
CA TYR A 544 -39.55 -10.53 -26.66
C TYR A 544 -39.91 -10.19 -28.12
N ALA A 545 -41.21 -10.08 -28.42
CA ALA A 545 -41.72 -9.85 -29.78
C ALA A 545 -41.38 -8.46 -30.35
N VAL A 546 -40.95 -7.51 -29.51
CA VAL A 546 -40.45 -6.21 -29.96
C VAL A 546 -39.23 -6.37 -30.86
N THR A 547 -38.28 -7.22 -30.45
CA THR A 547 -37.03 -7.45 -31.19
C THR A 547 -37.05 -8.73 -32.02
N HIS A 548 -37.85 -9.73 -31.62
CA HIS A 548 -37.91 -11.04 -32.27
C HIS A 548 -39.36 -11.46 -32.55
N PRO A 549 -40.07 -10.81 -33.49
CA PRO A 549 -41.44 -11.17 -33.86
C PRO A 549 -41.46 -12.48 -34.67
N SER A 550 -41.43 -13.63 -33.99
CA SER A 550 -41.55 -14.93 -34.64
C SER A 550 -43.00 -15.37 -34.79
N GLU A 551 -43.29 -16.21 -35.79
CA GLU A 551 -44.64 -16.75 -36.03
C GLU A 551 -45.22 -17.42 -34.77
N SER A 552 -44.43 -18.24 -34.08
CA SER A 552 -44.87 -18.93 -32.84
C SER A 552 -45.23 -17.95 -31.71
N VAL A 553 -44.42 -16.90 -31.51
CA VAL A 553 -44.64 -15.91 -30.45
C VAL A 553 -45.84 -15.02 -30.77
N LEU A 554 -45.94 -14.55 -32.01
CA LEU A 554 -47.08 -13.73 -32.44
C LEU A 554 -48.40 -14.52 -32.38
N SER A 555 -48.38 -15.80 -32.73
CA SER A 555 -49.56 -16.68 -32.62
C SER A 555 -49.98 -16.85 -31.16
N SER A 556 -49.01 -17.13 -30.28
CA SER A 556 -49.25 -17.24 -28.83
C SER A 556 -49.80 -15.95 -28.21
N LEU A 557 -49.27 -14.80 -28.64
CA LEU A 557 -49.75 -13.48 -28.22
C LEU A 557 -51.18 -13.20 -28.71
N ALA A 558 -51.48 -13.47 -29.98
CA ALA A 558 -52.81 -13.25 -30.54
C ALA A 558 -53.88 -14.08 -29.79
N GLU A 559 -53.59 -15.34 -29.50
CA GLU A 559 -54.47 -16.18 -28.68
C GLU A 559 -54.60 -15.68 -27.24
N SER A 560 -53.50 -15.24 -26.63
CA SER A 560 -53.54 -14.74 -25.25
C SER A 560 -54.38 -13.47 -25.14
N TYR A 561 -54.21 -12.54 -26.08
CA TYR A 561 -55.04 -11.33 -26.15
C TYR A 561 -56.51 -11.63 -26.36
N MET A 562 -56.86 -12.63 -27.19
CA MET A 562 -58.24 -13.07 -27.33
C MET A 562 -58.82 -13.56 -26.00
N ARG A 563 -58.06 -14.35 -25.23
CA ARG A 563 -58.48 -14.84 -23.90
C ARG A 563 -58.59 -13.71 -22.87
N GLU A 564 -57.70 -12.73 -22.93
CA GLU A 564 -57.69 -11.55 -22.06
C GLU A 564 -58.71 -10.47 -22.50
N LYS A 565 -59.48 -10.72 -23.57
CA LYS A 565 -60.42 -9.76 -24.18
C LYS A 565 -59.76 -8.47 -24.69
N ARG A 566 -58.45 -8.51 -24.94
CA ARG A 566 -57.67 -7.41 -25.56
C ARG A 566 -57.79 -7.48 -27.08
N TYR A 567 -59.00 -7.29 -27.59
CA TYR A 567 -59.32 -7.57 -29.00
C TYR A 567 -58.54 -6.71 -30.01
N ASP A 568 -58.27 -5.44 -29.70
CA ASP A 568 -57.46 -4.57 -30.57
C ASP A 568 -56.01 -5.03 -30.68
N ASP A 569 -55.43 -5.52 -29.58
CA ASP A 569 -54.09 -6.07 -29.56
C ASP A 569 -54.02 -7.39 -30.35
N ALA A 570 -55.04 -8.25 -30.20
CA ALA A 570 -55.18 -9.47 -30.98
C ALA A 570 -55.21 -9.16 -32.48
N ILE A 571 -56.03 -8.19 -32.91
CA ILE A 571 -56.11 -7.76 -34.31
C ILE A 571 -54.76 -7.23 -34.80
N ARG A 572 -54.12 -6.35 -34.02
CA ARG A 572 -52.83 -5.75 -34.39
C ARG A 572 -51.74 -6.80 -34.57
N VAL A 573 -51.64 -7.77 -33.65
CA VAL A 573 -50.65 -8.85 -33.75
C VAL A 573 -51.00 -9.82 -34.87
N SER A 574 -52.27 -10.17 -35.07
CA SER A 574 -52.69 -11.02 -36.20
C SER A 574 -52.39 -10.38 -37.56
N LYS A 575 -52.54 -9.05 -37.70
CA LYS A 575 -52.10 -8.31 -38.90
C LYS A 575 -50.60 -8.38 -39.10
N LYS A 576 -49.82 -8.20 -38.03
CA LYS A 576 -48.36 -8.34 -38.10
C LYS A 576 -47.98 -9.76 -38.53
N LEU A 577 -48.61 -10.78 -37.95
CA LEU A 577 -48.39 -12.19 -38.28
C LEU A 577 -48.70 -12.49 -39.76
N LEU A 578 -49.76 -11.92 -40.34
CA LEU A 578 -50.12 -12.11 -41.76
C LEU A 578 -49.02 -11.68 -42.73
N SER A 579 -48.23 -10.67 -42.37
CA SER A 579 -47.13 -10.20 -43.23
C SER A 579 -45.97 -11.19 -43.29
N SER A 580 -45.89 -12.14 -42.37
CA SER A 580 -44.74 -13.06 -42.22
C SER A 580 -45.08 -14.55 -42.29
N THR A 581 -46.35 -14.97 -42.12
CA THR A 581 -46.75 -16.40 -42.15
C THR A 581 -47.22 -16.86 -43.53
N LYS A 582 -46.93 -18.13 -43.86
CA LYS A 582 -47.57 -18.84 -44.98
C LYS A 582 -48.96 -19.37 -44.61
N LYS A 583 -49.24 -19.61 -43.31
CA LYS A 583 -50.51 -20.13 -42.80
C LYS A 583 -51.49 -19.00 -42.51
N LYS A 584 -52.05 -18.42 -43.57
CA LYS A 584 -52.87 -17.20 -43.48
C LYS A 584 -54.25 -17.40 -42.84
N ALA A 585 -54.79 -18.61 -42.82
CA ALA A 585 -56.12 -18.89 -42.27
C ALA A 585 -56.25 -18.48 -40.79
N ALA A 586 -55.40 -18.99 -39.91
CA ALA A 586 -55.51 -18.77 -38.46
C ALA A 586 -55.47 -17.28 -38.01
N PRO A 587 -54.60 -16.41 -38.57
CA PRO A 587 -54.67 -14.97 -38.31
C PRO A 587 -56.00 -14.32 -38.72
N TYR A 588 -56.56 -14.70 -39.88
CA TYR A 588 -57.86 -14.20 -40.32
C TYR A 588 -58.99 -14.68 -39.41
N ALA A 589 -59.01 -15.96 -39.04
CA ALA A 589 -59.97 -16.50 -38.07
C ALA A 589 -59.91 -15.75 -36.73
N THR A 590 -58.69 -15.47 -36.24
CA THR A 590 -58.48 -14.72 -34.99
C THR A 590 -59.00 -13.29 -35.07
N MET A 591 -58.73 -12.58 -36.18
CA MET A 591 -59.30 -11.25 -36.40
C MET A 591 -60.83 -11.28 -36.54
N GLY A 592 -61.38 -12.28 -37.21
CA GLY A 592 -62.84 -12.46 -37.32
C GLY A 592 -63.50 -12.58 -35.95
N ARG A 593 -62.94 -13.43 -35.07
CA ARG A 593 -63.39 -13.55 -33.68
C ARG A 593 -63.26 -12.25 -32.90
N ALA A 594 -62.14 -11.54 -33.07
CA ALA A 594 -61.90 -10.27 -32.39
C ALA A 594 -62.89 -9.17 -32.82
N TYR A 595 -63.11 -8.98 -34.13
CA TYR A 595 -64.08 -7.99 -34.64
C TYR A 595 -65.50 -8.35 -34.23
N GLY A 596 -65.87 -9.62 -34.28
CA GLY A 596 -67.19 -10.09 -33.86
C GLY A 596 -67.44 -9.85 -32.36
N ALA A 597 -66.44 -10.10 -31.51
CA ALA A 597 -66.51 -9.80 -30.08
C ALA A 597 -66.60 -8.29 -29.79
N LYS A 598 -66.04 -7.44 -30.66
CA LYS A 598 -66.20 -5.98 -30.62
C LYS A 598 -67.53 -5.48 -31.21
N GLY A 599 -68.40 -6.36 -31.71
CA GLY A 599 -69.66 -6.00 -32.35
C GLY A 599 -69.54 -5.51 -33.80
N ASN A 600 -68.35 -5.52 -34.40
CA ASN A 600 -68.18 -5.18 -35.81
C ASN A 600 -68.43 -6.43 -36.67
N VAL A 601 -69.71 -6.73 -36.90
CA VAL A 601 -70.15 -7.95 -37.58
C VAL A 601 -69.69 -7.99 -39.04
N ASP A 602 -69.69 -6.86 -39.74
CA ASP A 602 -69.24 -6.77 -41.14
C ASP A 602 -67.79 -7.20 -41.32
N LYS A 603 -66.88 -6.64 -40.51
CA LYS A 603 -65.47 -7.03 -40.55
C LYS A 603 -65.26 -8.47 -40.07
N ALA A 604 -66.08 -8.94 -39.13
CA ALA A 604 -66.00 -10.33 -38.69
C ALA A 604 -66.29 -11.29 -39.86
N ILE A 605 -67.38 -11.05 -40.60
CA ILE A 605 -67.76 -11.82 -41.79
C ILE A 605 -66.64 -11.75 -42.84
N GLU A 606 -66.11 -10.56 -43.13
CA GLU A 606 -65.01 -10.37 -44.09
C GLU A 606 -63.79 -11.23 -43.72
N MET A 607 -63.33 -11.16 -42.47
CA MET A 607 -62.16 -11.90 -42.01
C MET A 607 -62.41 -13.42 -42.00
N TYR A 608 -63.59 -13.89 -41.58
CA TYR A 608 -63.90 -15.32 -41.65
C TYR A 608 -63.96 -15.84 -43.09
N ARG A 609 -64.55 -15.08 -44.02
CA ARG A 609 -64.52 -15.43 -45.46
C ARG A 609 -63.10 -15.51 -45.99
N LEU A 610 -62.22 -14.58 -45.60
CA LEU A 610 -60.80 -14.64 -45.95
C LEU A 610 -60.14 -15.86 -45.33
N SER A 611 -60.44 -16.21 -44.07
CA SER A 611 -59.91 -17.41 -43.41
C SER A 611 -60.23 -18.68 -44.19
N VAL A 612 -61.52 -18.91 -44.49
CA VAL A 612 -61.95 -20.16 -45.18
C VAL A 612 -61.49 -20.25 -46.64
N ARG A 613 -61.09 -19.13 -47.26
CA ARG A 613 -60.42 -19.16 -48.57
C ARG A 613 -59.03 -19.79 -48.49
N TYR A 614 -58.34 -19.67 -47.35
CA TYR A 614 -57.02 -20.26 -47.13
C TYR A 614 -57.08 -21.63 -46.46
N ASP A 615 -58.18 -21.93 -45.77
CA ASP A 615 -58.45 -23.24 -45.16
C ASP A 615 -59.95 -23.56 -45.27
N ALA A 616 -60.32 -24.30 -46.32
CA ALA A 616 -61.72 -24.59 -46.64
C ALA A 616 -62.31 -25.73 -45.78
N GLU A 617 -61.52 -26.36 -44.91
CA GLU A 617 -61.93 -27.50 -44.09
C GLU A 617 -62.15 -27.13 -42.61
N ASP A 618 -61.97 -25.85 -42.23
CA ASP A 618 -62.16 -25.36 -40.85
C ASP A 618 -63.66 -25.19 -40.50
N ASP A 619 -64.27 -26.25 -39.99
CA ASP A 619 -65.67 -26.30 -39.56
C ASP A 619 -66.01 -25.27 -38.46
N ALA A 620 -65.05 -25.01 -37.57
CA ALA A 620 -65.22 -24.06 -36.48
C ALA A 620 -65.35 -22.62 -37.00
N VAL A 621 -64.58 -22.25 -38.03
CA VAL A 621 -64.70 -20.94 -38.69
C VAL A 621 -66.00 -20.83 -39.47
N TYR A 622 -66.47 -21.88 -40.16
CA TYR A 622 -67.79 -21.85 -40.79
C TYR A 622 -68.93 -21.68 -39.76
N SER A 623 -68.83 -22.35 -38.61
CA SER A 623 -69.78 -22.16 -37.51
C SER A 623 -69.77 -20.72 -36.97
N ALA A 624 -68.59 -20.11 -36.85
CA ALA A 624 -68.43 -18.71 -36.42
C ALA A 624 -68.93 -17.71 -37.48
N LEU A 625 -68.75 -18.03 -38.77
CA LEU A 625 -69.26 -17.25 -39.89
C LEU A 625 -70.80 -17.28 -39.94
N GLY A 626 -71.41 -18.45 -39.70
CA GLY A 626 -72.86 -18.58 -39.56
C GLY A 626 -73.41 -17.70 -38.45
N GLU A 627 -72.74 -17.68 -37.28
CA GLU A 627 -73.13 -16.81 -36.17
C GLU A 627 -73.05 -15.32 -36.54
N ALA A 628 -72.00 -14.94 -37.26
CA ALA A 628 -71.82 -13.57 -37.70
C ALA A 628 -72.93 -13.16 -38.69
N TYR A 629 -73.31 -14.02 -39.63
CA TYR A 629 -74.44 -13.75 -40.54
C TYR A 629 -75.77 -13.66 -39.81
N GLU A 630 -76.04 -14.52 -38.82
CA GLU A 630 -77.26 -14.41 -38.02
C GLU A 630 -77.33 -13.06 -37.29
N LYS A 631 -76.23 -12.63 -36.67
CA LYS A 631 -76.16 -11.34 -35.97
C LYS A 631 -76.35 -10.15 -36.93
N LYS A 632 -76.00 -10.32 -38.20
CA LYS A 632 -76.21 -9.31 -39.25
C LYS A 632 -77.65 -9.28 -39.78
N GLY A 633 -78.47 -10.30 -39.49
CA GLY A 633 -79.79 -10.45 -40.07
C GLY A 633 -79.79 -11.07 -41.47
N MET A 634 -78.82 -11.92 -41.78
CA MET A 634 -78.69 -12.62 -43.06
C MET A 634 -78.94 -14.14 -42.86
N PRO A 635 -80.21 -14.56 -42.66
CA PRO A 635 -80.52 -15.93 -42.23
C PRO A 635 -80.21 -16.99 -43.30
N GLN A 636 -80.34 -16.66 -44.58
CA GLN A 636 -80.03 -17.56 -45.71
C GLN A 636 -78.53 -17.89 -45.77
N GLU A 637 -77.67 -16.88 -45.64
CA GLU A 637 -76.22 -17.03 -45.61
C GLU A 637 -75.75 -17.73 -44.33
N ALA A 638 -76.40 -17.43 -43.20
CA ALA A 638 -76.15 -18.13 -41.94
C ALA A 638 -76.43 -19.63 -42.08
N LEU A 639 -77.57 -19.99 -42.68
CA LEU A 639 -77.97 -21.38 -42.90
C LEU A 639 -76.93 -22.11 -43.76
N LYS A 640 -76.50 -21.50 -44.88
CA LYS A 640 -75.45 -22.07 -45.74
C LYS A 640 -74.14 -22.30 -45.00
N ALA A 641 -73.71 -21.33 -44.18
CA ALA A 641 -72.47 -21.45 -43.41
C ALA A 641 -72.56 -22.56 -42.34
N TYR A 642 -73.69 -22.68 -41.63
CA TYR A 642 -73.88 -23.77 -40.67
C TYR A 642 -74.01 -25.14 -41.33
N GLN A 643 -74.69 -25.25 -42.47
CA GLN A 643 -74.72 -26.49 -43.25
C GLN A 643 -73.31 -26.90 -43.64
N LYS A 644 -72.48 -25.97 -44.12
CA LYS A 644 -71.10 -26.28 -44.47
C LYS A 644 -70.28 -26.74 -43.26
N ALA A 645 -70.45 -26.10 -42.10
CA ALA A 645 -69.82 -26.54 -40.87
C ALA A 645 -70.26 -27.96 -40.47
N TYR A 646 -71.54 -28.30 -40.62
CA TYR A 646 -72.09 -29.62 -40.30
C TYR A 646 -71.65 -30.70 -41.30
N GLU A 647 -71.51 -30.36 -42.58
CA GLU A 647 -70.95 -31.26 -43.60
C GLU A 647 -69.49 -31.64 -43.27
N LEU A 648 -68.69 -30.65 -42.85
CA LEU A 648 -67.29 -30.87 -42.48
C LEU A 648 -67.16 -31.61 -41.15
N ASN A 649 -68.05 -31.32 -40.19
CA ASN A 649 -68.07 -31.94 -38.87
C ASN A 649 -69.52 -32.18 -38.39
N PRO A 650 -70.06 -33.40 -38.61
CA PRO A 650 -71.42 -33.74 -38.18
C PRO A 650 -71.62 -33.71 -36.65
N GLU A 651 -70.54 -33.74 -35.87
CA GLU A 651 -70.61 -33.62 -34.41
C GLU A 651 -70.66 -32.15 -33.93
N SER A 652 -70.67 -31.18 -34.85
CA SER A 652 -70.82 -29.76 -34.52
C SER A 652 -72.21 -29.49 -33.93
N THR A 653 -72.30 -29.62 -32.60
CA THR A 653 -73.51 -29.40 -31.80
C THR A 653 -74.15 -28.04 -32.08
N ARG A 654 -73.34 -27.02 -32.36
CA ARG A 654 -73.82 -25.68 -32.68
C ARG A 654 -74.50 -25.64 -34.03
N ALA A 655 -73.86 -26.15 -35.08
CA ALA A 655 -74.45 -26.17 -36.42
C ALA A 655 -75.72 -27.02 -36.45
N ALA A 656 -75.68 -28.21 -35.85
CA ALA A 656 -76.82 -29.13 -35.74
C ALA A 656 -78.05 -28.46 -35.09
N ARG A 657 -77.84 -27.65 -34.05
CA ARG A 657 -78.91 -26.92 -33.36
C ARG A 657 -79.44 -25.73 -34.16
N ARG A 658 -78.56 -25.00 -34.85
CA ARG A 658 -78.94 -23.74 -35.55
C ARG A 658 -79.61 -23.97 -36.89
N ILE A 659 -79.25 -25.04 -37.61
CA ILE A 659 -79.82 -25.35 -38.94
C ILE A 659 -81.36 -25.45 -38.93
N PRO A 660 -82.02 -26.25 -38.06
CA PRO A 660 -83.48 -26.33 -38.02
C PRO A 660 -84.12 -24.99 -37.61
N ALA A 661 -83.52 -24.30 -36.63
CA ALA A 661 -84.04 -23.02 -36.13
C ALA A 661 -84.04 -21.94 -37.23
N LEU A 662 -82.99 -21.87 -38.04
CA LEU A 662 -82.92 -20.92 -39.15
C LEU A 662 -83.89 -21.28 -40.28
N LYS A 663 -84.08 -22.57 -40.59
CA LYS A 663 -85.08 -22.98 -41.59
C LYS A 663 -86.49 -22.55 -41.21
N ILE A 664 -86.87 -22.73 -39.94
CA ILE A 664 -88.17 -22.28 -39.43
C ILE A 664 -88.30 -20.76 -39.56
N LYS A 665 -87.27 -20.02 -39.12
CA LYS A 665 -87.29 -18.55 -39.19
C LYS A 665 -87.42 -18.04 -40.63
N ILE A 666 -86.66 -18.61 -41.57
CA ILE A 666 -86.72 -18.25 -42.99
C ILE A 666 -88.14 -18.46 -43.55
N MET A 667 -88.76 -19.62 -43.28
CA MET A 667 -90.12 -19.91 -43.73
C MET A 667 -91.15 -18.94 -43.12
N GLN A 668 -90.95 -18.51 -41.87
CA GLN A 668 -91.81 -17.51 -41.23
C GLN A 668 -91.63 -16.11 -41.84
N ASP A 669 -90.39 -15.70 -42.11
CA ASP A 669 -90.07 -14.41 -42.71
C ASP A 669 -90.60 -14.35 -44.17
N GLU A 670 -90.55 -15.45 -44.93
CA GLU A 670 -91.12 -15.56 -46.29
C GLU A 670 -92.65 -15.48 -46.26
N HIS A 671 -93.31 -16.19 -45.34
CA HIS A 671 -94.77 -16.11 -45.18
C HIS A 671 -95.27 -14.72 -44.76
N GLN A 672 -94.47 -13.96 -44.00
CA GLN A 672 -94.78 -12.58 -43.62
C GLN A 672 -94.51 -11.56 -44.73
N ALA A 673 -93.65 -11.88 -45.70
CA ALA A 673 -93.38 -11.02 -46.84
C ALA A 673 -94.42 -11.19 -47.97
N ASP A 674 -95.04 -12.38 -48.05
CA ASP A 674 -96.12 -12.70 -49.00
C ASP A 674 -97.53 -12.31 -48.50
N SER A 675 -97.67 -11.95 -47.23
CA SER A 675 -98.89 -11.42 -46.59
C SER A 675 -98.85 -9.90 -46.45
#